data_AF-A0A507EZ15-F1
#
_entry.id   AF-A0A507EZ15-F1
#
_cell.length_a   1.000
_cell.length_b   1.000
_cell.length_c   1.000
_cell.angle_alpha   90.00
_cell.angle_beta   90.00
_cell.angle_gamma   90.00
#
_symmetry.space_group_name_H-M   'P 1'
#
loop_
_entity.id
_entity.type
_entity.pdbx_description
1 polymer ?
#
loop_
_entity_poly.entity_id
_entity_poly.type
_entity_poly.pdbx_seq_one_letter_code
_entity_poly.pdbx_strand_id
1 'polypeptide(L)'
;MPSSTRTKRTTVSTSTKTVGDTTVTSTTTVNTITTTDPSNALEKVDWAALTQEIEAARQDWTVPGVAVGVVYKGELVYSAGFGKRNDDGEPVTADTVFQIGSTTKAFTAFGLATLVDDKKLDWSTPITSLAPVEFQDPFANKHANMIDLLTHRTGLPRYDTLMNVWSSVEEANSKIKFLKPSKQFREEFQYNNNMYNLAGWIGGKLHGSTWDDLVSDKILKPLGMTNTYTNLGNMAALENHSRGYIQQKDKSWRTVGYEEHGCVETSEGDGSILSSINDMAKWVALMNKKGITADGKELISRESFDAIVTPRITNGGPPSDSRQQLESYGLGWEIYSRSGKVAVGHSGGMMGYVTQVRTFPNDDIGVIVLSNAMNSFASAVGNTITNFVLFPNEPRQDFFAENKAKVAAYKNRQEVSRKERIEKRVNHVASLPLAAYAGKFVSDVYGYLIMDGPDDKGYFKFWIHGSGTRTGLLNGVAGHWDGDKFGIFEMPWQDIKDYEAPDEIMFEFQEGGCDAVHMKFGDDEAFVKDWAVSEVCASGTCESSNPTRTKRTTVSTSTKTVGDATVTTSFNTITTTDSSNALETVDWVALTQEIEAARQDWTVPGVAGLPSHDNLMTVWSSVEEANSKIKFLKPSKQFREKFQYNNGMYNLAGWIGGKLHGSTWDDLVSDKILKPLGMTNTYTNLGNMAALENHSRGHIQRKDKSWRTLGYEDHGIVETSEGDGSMLSSVNDMAKWVALMNKKGITADGKELISRESFDAIVTPRITNGGPPSDSRQQLESYGLGWEIYSRSGKMAVGHSGGMMGYVTQVRTFPNDDIGVIVLTNAMNGFATAVSNTITNCVLFSNEPRVDFFAEAKDRVTAYKNHQEVAKKEKIEKRTNPVASLPLAAYAGKFFSEVYGYLIMDGPDDKGYFKFWIHGSGTRTGLLSGVAGHWDSDKFGIFEVPWQDIKDYEAPDDIMIMEFQDGGCETIHLNVGEYDAVSTFRRVIE
;
A
#
# COMPACT_ATOMS: atom_id res chain seq x y z
N MET A 1 38.61 -4.64 -17.36
CA MET A 1 38.28 -3.51 -18.27
C MET A 1 39.42 -2.49 -18.19
N PRO A 2 39.69 -1.68 -19.23
CA PRO A 2 40.58 -0.53 -19.08
C PRO A 2 40.00 0.44 -18.05
N SER A 3 40.86 1.08 -17.25
CA SER A 3 40.44 2.08 -16.26
C SER A 3 39.91 3.33 -16.96
N SER A 4 38.64 3.68 -16.75
CA SER A 4 38.13 4.98 -17.19
C SER A 4 38.81 6.09 -16.40
N THR A 5 39.43 7.05 -17.09
CA THR A 5 39.96 8.27 -16.47
C THR A 5 38.81 9.13 -15.98
N ARG A 6 38.72 9.29 -14.65
CA ARG A 6 37.69 10.06 -13.96
C ARG A 6 38.25 11.41 -13.52
N THR A 7 37.49 12.48 -13.71
CA THR A 7 37.90 13.82 -13.27
C THR A 7 36.85 14.40 -12.32
N LYS A 8 37.24 14.66 -11.06
CA LYS A 8 36.42 15.44 -10.13
C LYS A 8 36.65 16.93 -10.39
N ARG A 9 35.57 17.68 -10.64
CA ARG A 9 35.58 19.12 -10.87
C ARG A 9 34.76 19.81 -9.79
N THR A 10 35.45 20.53 -8.91
CA THR A 10 34.82 21.52 -8.04
C THR A 10 34.73 22.84 -8.79
N THR A 11 33.55 23.45 -8.81
CA THR A 11 33.31 24.78 -9.37
C THR A 11 32.59 25.62 -8.32
N VAL A 12 33.14 26.78 -7.99
CA VAL A 12 32.48 27.77 -7.13
C VAL A 12 31.94 28.87 -8.03
N SER A 13 30.64 29.16 -7.94
CA SER A 13 30.00 30.28 -8.63
C SER A 13 29.46 31.28 -7.62
N THR A 14 29.78 32.56 -7.83
CA THR A 14 29.34 33.66 -6.98
C THR A 14 28.33 34.50 -7.75
N SER A 15 27.09 34.56 -7.26
CA SER A 15 26.03 35.38 -7.85
C SER A 15 25.74 36.56 -6.92
N THR A 16 25.78 37.78 -7.45
CA THR A 16 25.56 39.00 -6.66
C THR A 16 24.33 39.72 -7.18
N LYS A 17 23.38 39.99 -6.29
CA LYS A 17 22.08 40.60 -6.62
C LYS A 17 21.81 41.77 -5.69
N THR A 18 21.71 42.97 -6.25
CA THR A 18 21.40 44.20 -5.52
C THR A 18 19.89 44.45 -5.58
N VAL A 19 19.27 44.71 -4.43
CA VAL A 19 17.84 45.03 -4.28
C VAL A 19 17.72 46.22 -3.34
N GLY A 20 17.33 47.38 -3.87
CA GLY A 20 17.53 48.66 -3.18
C GLY A 20 19.01 48.89 -2.89
N ASP A 21 19.35 49.41 -1.71
CA ASP A 21 20.74 49.59 -1.28
C ASP A 21 21.41 48.29 -0.78
N THR A 22 20.66 47.17 -0.70
CA THR A 22 21.18 45.90 -0.17
C THR A 22 21.77 45.05 -1.28
N THR A 23 23.07 44.72 -1.17
CA THR A 23 23.75 43.79 -2.08
C THR A 23 23.89 42.42 -1.43
N VAL A 24 23.20 41.42 -1.99
CA VAL A 24 23.27 40.02 -1.52
C VAL A 24 24.23 39.26 -2.43
N THR A 25 25.32 38.75 -1.86
CA THR A 25 26.25 37.85 -2.53
C THR A 25 25.92 36.41 -2.11
N SER A 26 25.67 35.53 -3.07
CA SER A 26 25.45 34.10 -2.85
C SER A 26 26.58 33.28 -3.48
N THR A 27 27.13 32.33 -2.73
CA THR A 27 28.21 31.45 -3.17
C THR A 27 27.68 30.02 -3.29
N THR A 28 27.57 29.51 -4.51
CA THR A 28 27.18 28.13 -4.78
C THR A 28 28.44 27.30 -4.99
N THR A 29 28.62 26.24 -4.21
CA THR A 29 29.71 25.27 -4.40
C THR A 29 29.15 24.02 -5.07
N VAL A 30 29.65 23.69 -6.26
CA VAL A 30 29.24 22.52 -7.05
C VAL A 30 30.42 21.56 -7.20
N ASN A 31 30.19 20.28 -6.96
CA ASN A 31 31.10 19.20 -7.30
C ASN A 31 30.45 18.31 -8.36
N THR A 32 31.15 18.04 -9.45
CA THR A 32 30.78 16.98 -10.42
C THR A 32 31.92 15.99 -10.60
N ILE A 33 31.59 14.73 -10.91
CA ILE A 33 32.52 13.72 -11.41
C ILE A 33 32.13 13.41 -12.85
N THR A 34 33.02 13.72 -13.80
CA THR A 34 32.83 13.32 -15.20
C THR A 34 33.58 12.03 -15.53
N THR A 35 32.91 11.16 -16.28
CA THR A 35 33.42 9.86 -16.75
C THR A 35 33.32 9.83 -18.27
N THR A 36 34.40 9.50 -18.96
CA THR A 36 34.41 9.35 -20.44
C THR A 36 33.91 7.96 -20.86
N ASP A 37 32.73 7.57 -20.38
CA ASP A 37 32.11 6.27 -20.64
C ASP A 37 30.79 6.51 -21.39
N PRO A 38 30.73 6.26 -22.72
CA PRO A 38 29.55 6.54 -23.53
C PRO A 38 28.36 5.59 -23.24
N SER A 39 28.52 4.62 -22.33
CA SER A 39 27.41 3.83 -21.78
C SER A 39 26.79 4.46 -20.52
N ASN A 40 27.37 5.53 -19.99
CA ASN A 40 26.87 6.22 -18.80
C ASN A 40 25.67 7.11 -19.15
N ALA A 41 24.48 6.76 -18.64
CA ALA A 41 23.26 7.56 -18.78
C ALA A 41 23.44 9.02 -18.32
N LEU A 42 24.35 9.28 -17.37
CA LEU A 42 24.63 10.60 -16.82
C LEU A 42 25.52 11.49 -17.69
N GLU A 43 26.18 10.96 -18.73
CA GLU A 43 27.02 11.79 -19.61
C GLU A 43 26.21 12.86 -20.35
N LYS A 44 24.88 12.65 -20.48
CA LYS A 44 23.92 13.59 -21.09
C LYS A 44 23.27 14.57 -20.10
N VAL A 45 23.55 14.48 -18.81
CA VAL A 45 22.90 15.32 -17.80
C VAL A 45 23.59 16.67 -17.71
N ASP A 46 22.88 17.74 -18.06
CA ASP A 46 23.36 19.11 -17.87
C ASP A 46 23.26 19.53 -16.40
N TRP A 47 24.34 19.23 -15.66
CA TRP A 47 24.51 19.63 -14.27
C TRP A 47 24.56 21.15 -14.07
N ALA A 48 24.93 21.94 -15.09
CA ALA A 48 24.98 23.39 -15.00
C ALA A 48 23.57 23.99 -15.09
N ALA A 49 22.75 23.51 -16.05
CA ALA A 49 21.34 23.85 -16.13
C ALA A 49 20.58 23.44 -14.86
N LEU A 50 20.81 22.24 -14.33
CA LEU A 50 20.23 21.78 -13.06
C LEU A 50 20.59 22.71 -11.89
N THR A 51 21.87 23.10 -11.79
CA THR A 51 22.34 24.04 -10.76
C THR A 51 21.64 25.39 -10.89
N GLN A 52 21.55 25.92 -12.11
CA GLN A 52 20.93 27.22 -12.38
C GLN A 52 19.42 27.22 -12.08
N GLU A 53 18.71 26.14 -12.44
CA GLU A 53 17.28 25.98 -12.17
C GLU A 53 16.99 25.93 -10.67
N ILE A 54 17.75 25.14 -9.90
CA ILE A 54 17.61 25.05 -8.44
C ILE A 54 17.89 26.40 -7.76
N GLU A 55 18.94 27.12 -8.15
CA GLU A 55 19.24 28.44 -7.55
C GLU A 55 18.20 29.50 -7.92
N ALA A 56 17.74 29.53 -9.18
CA ALA A 56 16.68 30.44 -9.61
C ALA A 56 15.38 30.19 -8.84
N ALA A 57 14.98 28.92 -8.70
CA ALA A 57 13.83 28.52 -7.91
C ALA A 57 14.02 28.82 -6.41
N ARG A 58 15.22 28.62 -5.84
CA ARG A 58 15.53 28.96 -4.44
C ARG A 58 15.33 30.46 -4.17
N GLN A 59 15.76 31.33 -5.10
CA GLN A 59 15.54 32.78 -5.00
C GLN A 59 14.05 33.15 -5.11
N ASP A 60 13.32 32.57 -6.06
CA ASP A 60 11.87 32.78 -6.27
C ASP A 60 10.98 32.23 -5.12
N TRP A 61 11.44 31.17 -4.43
CA TRP A 61 10.82 30.67 -3.20
C TRP A 61 11.34 31.34 -1.93
N THR A 62 12.34 32.22 -2.02
CA THR A 62 13.04 32.88 -0.90
C THR A 62 13.68 31.92 0.11
N VAL A 63 13.96 30.67 -0.26
CA VAL A 63 14.45 29.64 0.68
C VAL A 63 15.87 29.98 1.16
N PRO A 64 16.13 30.04 2.50
CA PRO A 64 17.42 30.43 3.05
C PRO A 64 18.59 29.59 2.52
N GLY A 65 18.51 28.26 2.56
CA GLY A 65 19.52 27.37 2.00
C GLY A 65 19.05 25.94 1.71
N VAL A 66 19.75 25.26 0.80
CA VAL A 66 19.51 23.85 0.46
C VAL A 66 20.82 23.19 0.03
N ALA A 67 21.02 21.93 0.44
CA ALA A 67 22.08 21.06 -0.07
C ALA A 67 21.45 19.92 -0.88
N VAL A 68 22.11 19.50 -1.96
CA VAL A 68 21.65 18.43 -2.84
C VAL A 68 22.79 17.47 -3.20
N GLY A 69 22.44 16.21 -3.46
CA GLY A 69 23.37 15.19 -3.96
C GLY A 69 22.69 14.18 -4.87
N VAL A 70 23.43 13.68 -5.86
CA VAL A 70 23.07 12.52 -6.69
C VAL A 70 24.13 11.45 -6.55
N VAL A 71 23.70 10.26 -6.16
CA VAL A 71 24.52 9.04 -6.11
C VAL A 71 24.25 8.23 -7.37
N TYR A 72 25.29 7.68 -7.98
CA TYR A 72 25.20 6.74 -9.09
C TYR A 72 26.29 5.67 -9.01
N LYS A 73 25.93 4.40 -9.18
CA LYS A 73 26.87 3.26 -9.11
C LYS A 73 27.70 3.27 -7.80
N GLY A 74 27.05 3.65 -6.71
CA GLY A 74 27.64 3.82 -5.38
C GLY A 74 28.52 5.07 -5.17
N GLU A 75 28.58 6.02 -6.11
CA GLU A 75 29.45 7.21 -6.04
C GLU A 75 28.65 8.53 -6.06
N LEU A 76 29.06 9.53 -5.27
CA LEU A 76 28.47 10.88 -5.26
C LEU A 76 28.95 11.67 -6.49
N VAL A 77 28.22 11.52 -7.61
CA VAL A 77 28.58 12.06 -8.93
C VAL A 77 28.26 13.54 -9.10
N TYR A 78 27.29 14.06 -8.35
CA TYR A 78 26.97 15.48 -8.27
C TYR A 78 26.62 15.85 -6.82
N SER A 79 27.15 16.97 -6.33
CA SER A 79 26.64 17.62 -5.13
C SER A 79 26.74 19.14 -5.23
N ALA A 80 25.76 19.84 -4.67
CA ALA A 80 25.75 21.30 -4.63
C ALA A 80 25.15 21.84 -3.33
N GLY A 81 25.71 22.95 -2.85
CA GLY A 81 25.17 23.72 -1.72
C GLY A 81 24.80 25.13 -2.16
N PHE A 82 23.59 25.57 -1.79
CA PHE A 82 22.97 26.83 -2.22
C PHE A 82 22.49 27.64 -1.02
N GLY A 83 22.63 28.96 -1.08
CA GLY A 83 22.15 29.87 -0.02
C GLY A 83 22.95 29.76 1.28
N LYS A 84 22.32 30.15 2.40
CA LYS A 84 22.96 30.28 3.72
C LYS A 84 22.60 29.16 4.69
N ARG A 85 23.57 28.70 5.49
CA ARG A 85 23.36 27.70 6.56
C ARG A 85 22.76 28.32 7.83
N ASN A 86 23.16 29.54 8.19
CA ASN A 86 22.85 30.23 9.44
C ASN A 86 22.62 31.75 9.25
N ASP A 87 22.54 32.51 10.36
CA ASP A 87 22.20 33.93 10.33
C ASP A 87 23.36 34.86 9.95
N ASP A 88 24.59 34.43 10.23
CA ASP A 88 25.84 35.07 9.82
C ASP A 88 26.07 35.03 8.29
N GLY A 89 25.21 34.33 7.55
CA GLY A 89 25.21 34.30 6.08
C GLY A 89 26.17 33.28 5.46
N GLU A 90 26.76 32.40 6.27
CA GLU A 90 27.74 31.41 5.80
C GLU A 90 27.11 30.43 4.79
N PRO A 91 27.85 29.98 3.76
CA PRO A 91 27.30 29.19 2.67
C PRO A 91 26.92 27.77 3.09
N VAL A 92 25.87 27.23 2.48
CA VAL A 92 25.59 25.78 2.53
C VAL A 92 26.63 25.02 1.71
N THR A 93 27.09 23.88 2.25
CA THR A 93 28.04 22.98 1.58
C THR A 93 27.54 21.53 1.59
N ALA A 94 28.20 20.63 0.86
CA ALA A 94 27.90 19.19 0.89
C ALA A 94 28.23 18.52 2.24
N ASP A 95 29.06 19.16 3.07
CA ASP A 95 29.42 18.73 4.42
C ASP A 95 28.56 19.39 5.51
N THR A 96 27.70 20.35 5.15
CA THR A 96 26.81 21.02 6.11
C THR A 96 25.77 20.04 6.64
N VAL A 97 25.67 19.98 7.98
CA VAL A 97 24.80 19.09 8.73
C VAL A 97 23.40 19.71 8.87
N PHE A 98 22.37 18.95 8.47
CA PHE A 98 20.96 19.28 8.62
C PHE A 98 20.27 18.19 9.43
N GLN A 99 19.20 18.52 10.17
CA GLN A 99 18.31 17.49 10.72
C GLN A 99 17.58 16.77 9.58
N ILE A 100 17.59 15.44 9.57
CA ILE A 100 16.95 14.64 8.50
C ILE A 100 15.52 14.21 8.80
N GLY A 101 15.02 14.43 10.02
CA GLY A 101 13.65 14.14 10.42
C GLY A 101 13.27 12.68 10.14
N SER A 102 12.05 12.45 9.62
CA SER A 102 11.52 11.11 9.36
C SER A 102 12.34 10.19 8.47
N THR A 103 13.35 10.67 7.73
CA THR A 103 14.34 9.77 7.10
C THR A 103 15.09 8.89 8.12
N THR A 104 15.12 9.29 9.41
CA THR A 104 15.58 8.48 10.56
C THR A 104 14.92 7.11 10.63
N LYS A 105 13.63 7.00 10.25
CA LYS A 105 12.83 5.76 10.31
C LYS A 105 13.46 4.62 9.50
N ALA A 106 14.10 4.96 8.38
CA ALA A 106 14.84 4.02 7.54
C ALA A 106 16.08 3.44 8.25
N PHE A 107 16.80 4.24 9.04
CA PHE A 107 17.94 3.78 9.85
C PHE A 107 17.48 2.88 11.00
N THR A 108 16.35 3.21 11.64
CA THR A 108 15.74 2.36 12.68
C THR A 108 15.35 0.98 12.14
N ALA A 109 14.66 0.93 10.99
CA ALA A 109 14.29 -0.33 10.35
C ALA A 109 15.50 -1.16 9.92
N PHE A 110 16.55 -0.54 9.38
CA PHE A 110 17.80 -1.22 9.02
C PHE A 110 18.57 -1.72 10.27
N GLY A 111 18.63 -0.92 11.34
CA GLY A 111 19.24 -1.34 12.61
C GLY A 111 18.55 -2.59 13.17
N LEU A 112 17.22 -2.61 13.18
CA LEU A 112 16.41 -3.77 13.55
C LEU A 112 16.66 -4.98 12.63
N ALA A 113 16.83 -4.77 11.33
CA ALA A 113 17.15 -5.83 10.38
C ALA A 113 18.50 -6.52 10.72
N THR A 114 19.51 -5.77 11.16
CA THR A 114 20.78 -6.39 11.64
C THR A 114 20.61 -7.26 12.88
N LEU A 115 19.57 -7.02 13.69
CA LEU A 115 19.23 -7.86 14.84
C LEU A 115 18.45 -9.12 14.43
N VAL A 116 17.77 -9.11 13.27
CA VAL A 116 17.16 -10.30 12.66
C VAL A 116 18.20 -11.19 11.99
N ASP A 117 19.24 -10.61 11.40
CA ASP A 117 20.40 -11.37 10.92
C ASP A 117 21.23 -11.97 12.08
N ASP A 118 21.46 -11.20 13.16
CA ASP A 118 22.04 -11.69 14.43
C ASP A 118 21.18 -12.77 15.14
N LYS A 119 19.95 -13.04 14.67
CA LYS A 119 18.93 -13.92 15.30
C LYS A 119 18.55 -13.52 16.74
N LYS A 120 18.67 -12.23 17.06
CA LYS A 120 18.18 -11.58 18.29
C LYS A 120 16.71 -11.16 18.20
N LEU A 121 16.16 -11.07 17.00
CA LEU A 121 14.79 -10.66 16.69
C LEU A 121 14.23 -11.54 15.57
N ASP A 122 12.93 -11.80 15.58
CA ASP A 122 12.18 -12.20 14.39
C ASP A 122 11.08 -11.17 14.10
N TRP A 123 10.85 -10.83 12.83
CA TRP A 123 9.90 -9.80 12.41
C TRP A 123 8.45 -10.05 12.87
N SER A 124 8.06 -11.31 13.05
CA SER A 124 6.71 -11.74 13.49
C SER A 124 6.53 -11.78 15.00
N THR A 125 7.60 -11.61 15.78
CA THR A 125 7.58 -11.67 17.26
C THR A 125 6.58 -10.68 17.86
N PRO A 126 5.64 -11.11 18.74
CA PRO A 126 4.70 -10.19 19.38
C PRO A 126 5.40 -9.14 20.23
N ILE A 127 5.05 -7.86 20.05
CA ILE A 127 5.67 -6.72 20.75
C ILE A 127 5.55 -6.85 22.27
N THR A 128 4.45 -7.40 22.77
CA THR A 128 4.21 -7.64 24.20
C THR A 128 5.10 -8.74 24.83
N SER A 129 5.89 -9.45 24.01
CA SER A 129 6.98 -10.33 24.48
C SER A 129 8.36 -9.67 24.42
N LEU A 130 8.49 -8.52 23.74
CA LEU A 130 9.73 -7.73 23.60
C LEU A 130 9.77 -6.50 24.52
N ALA A 131 8.61 -5.98 24.92
CA ALA A 131 8.47 -4.77 25.72
C ALA A 131 7.30 -4.86 26.72
N PRO A 132 7.39 -4.22 27.90
CA PRO A 132 6.30 -4.12 28.88
C PRO A 132 5.30 -3.01 28.46
N VAL A 133 4.73 -3.15 27.26
CA VAL A 133 3.70 -2.27 26.70
C VAL A 133 2.42 -3.06 26.47
N GLU A 134 1.30 -2.36 26.40
CA GLU A 134 0.00 -2.94 26.06
C GLU A 134 -0.69 -2.04 25.02
N PHE A 135 -1.57 -2.61 24.20
CA PHE A 135 -2.41 -1.90 23.24
C PHE A 135 -3.88 -2.01 23.68
N GLN A 136 -4.68 -0.96 23.46
CA GLN A 136 -6.10 -0.96 23.87
C GLN A 136 -6.95 -1.96 23.06
N ASP A 137 -6.65 -2.16 21.77
CA ASP A 137 -7.26 -3.20 20.95
C ASP A 137 -6.75 -4.59 21.41
N PRO A 138 -7.63 -5.50 21.89
CA PRO A 138 -7.20 -6.79 22.45
C PRO A 138 -6.57 -7.74 21.42
N PHE A 139 -6.85 -7.58 20.13
CA PHE A 139 -6.25 -8.36 19.06
C PHE A 139 -4.86 -7.80 18.74
N ALA A 140 -4.72 -6.48 18.59
CA ALA A 140 -3.42 -5.82 18.44
C ALA A 140 -2.49 -6.14 19.64
N ASN A 141 -3.00 -6.11 20.87
CA ASN A 141 -2.25 -6.43 22.08
C ASN A 141 -1.61 -7.84 22.08
N LYS A 142 -2.26 -8.77 21.36
CA LYS A 142 -1.80 -10.16 21.25
C LYS A 142 -1.01 -10.45 19.96
N HIS A 143 -1.24 -9.67 18.89
CA HIS A 143 -0.78 -9.99 17.53
C HIS A 143 0.05 -8.91 16.83
N ALA A 144 0.21 -7.72 17.42
CA ALA A 144 1.12 -6.69 16.90
C ALA A 144 2.58 -7.17 16.99
N ASN A 145 3.28 -7.06 15.86
CA ASN A 145 4.70 -7.40 15.73
C ASN A 145 5.50 -6.24 15.11
N MET A 146 6.80 -6.45 14.89
CA MET A 146 7.69 -5.39 14.41
C MET A 146 7.33 -4.89 13.00
N ILE A 147 6.74 -5.74 12.14
CA ILE A 147 6.20 -5.32 10.85
C ILE A 147 5.07 -4.31 11.07
N ASP A 148 4.15 -4.57 12.01
CA ASP A 148 2.96 -3.72 12.20
C ASP A 148 3.30 -2.31 12.68
N LEU A 149 4.30 -2.18 13.56
CA LEU A 149 4.84 -0.90 14.04
C LEU A 149 5.52 -0.14 12.90
N LEU A 150 6.46 -0.80 12.22
CA LEU A 150 7.25 -0.18 11.17
C LEU A 150 6.46 0.10 9.89
N THR A 151 5.30 -0.55 9.67
CA THR A 151 4.42 -0.27 8.52
C THR A 151 3.24 0.63 8.86
N HIS A 152 3.21 1.22 10.06
CA HIS A 152 2.17 2.16 10.49
C HIS A 152 0.73 1.59 10.37
N ARG A 153 0.54 0.29 10.66
CA ARG A 153 -0.77 -0.40 10.49
C ARG A 153 -1.39 -0.91 11.80
N THR A 154 -1.07 -0.27 12.93
CA THR A 154 -1.55 -0.66 14.26
C THR A 154 -2.98 -0.21 14.58
N GLY A 155 -3.61 0.62 13.73
CA GLY A 155 -4.92 1.25 13.98
C GLY A 155 -4.87 2.49 14.89
N LEU A 156 -3.68 2.87 15.36
CA LEU A 156 -3.44 4.08 16.17
C LEU A 156 -3.05 5.27 15.26
N PRO A 157 -3.83 6.38 15.25
CA PRO A 157 -3.50 7.59 14.49
C PRO A 157 -2.27 8.34 15.04
N ARG A 158 -1.93 9.51 14.48
CA ARG A 158 -0.84 10.36 15.01
C ARG A 158 -1.10 10.75 16.46
N TYR A 159 -0.15 10.40 17.33
CA TYR A 159 -0.10 10.81 18.74
C TYR A 159 1.12 11.70 19.04
N ASP A 160 1.59 12.47 18.05
CA ASP A 160 2.88 13.19 18.06
C ASP A 160 3.04 14.19 19.23
N THR A 161 1.93 14.62 19.85
CA THR A 161 1.94 15.46 21.05
C THR A 161 2.55 14.74 22.28
N LEU A 162 2.47 13.41 22.38
CA LEU A 162 3.08 12.61 23.47
C LEU A 162 4.56 12.94 23.67
N MET A 163 5.29 13.05 22.56
CA MET A 163 6.74 13.26 22.53
C MET A 163 7.16 14.62 23.09
N ASN A 164 6.22 15.57 23.25
CA ASN A 164 6.45 16.90 23.81
C ASN A 164 6.06 17.01 25.31
N VAL A 165 5.45 15.95 25.87
CA VAL A 165 4.78 15.97 27.19
C VAL A 165 5.50 15.10 28.23
N TRP A 166 6.13 14.02 27.79
CA TRP A 166 6.81 13.03 28.65
C TRP A 166 8.34 13.22 28.65
N SER A 167 9.01 12.76 29.71
CA SER A 167 10.43 12.99 29.97
C SER A 167 11.39 12.03 29.27
N SER A 168 10.87 10.95 28.67
CA SER A 168 11.67 9.93 27.99
C SER A 168 10.83 9.08 27.04
N VAL A 169 11.49 8.39 26.10
CA VAL A 169 10.85 7.36 25.25
C VAL A 169 10.18 6.26 26.10
N GLU A 170 10.79 5.83 27.20
CA GLU A 170 10.25 4.78 28.07
C GLU A 170 8.94 5.21 28.76
N GLU A 171 8.89 6.45 29.24
CA GLU A 171 7.67 7.03 29.82
C GLU A 171 6.58 7.25 28.76
N ALA A 172 6.92 7.74 27.56
CA ALA A 172 5.97 7.87 26.46
C ALA A 172 5.40 6.52 26.01
N ASN A 173 6.24 5.48 25.91
CA ASN A 173 5.82 4.12 25.58
C ASN A 173 4.86 3.53 26.63
N SER A 174 5.02 3.88 27.91
CA SER A 174 4.08 3.45 28.98
C SER A 174 2.63 3.93 28.76
N LYS A 175 2.43 4.92 27.88
CA LYS A 175 1.12 5.49 27.57
C LYS A 175 0.38 4.81 26.43
N ILE A 176 1.04 3.91 25.68
CA ILE A 176 0.48 3.28 24.47
C ILE A 176 -0.85 2.53 24.77
N LYS A 177 -0.99 1.99 25.98
CA LYS A 177 -2.21 1.30 26.45
C LYS A 177 -3.44 2.18 26.64
N PHE A 178 -3.26 3.50 26.69
CA PHE A 178 -4.33 4.50 26.80
C PHE A 178 -4.68 5.13 25.44
N LEU A 179 -4.00 4.75 24.35
CA LEU A 179 -4.22 5.32 23.03
C LEU A 179 -5.40 4.62 22.34
N LYS A 180 -6.38 5.42 21.92
CA LYS A 180 -7.59 4.94 21.25
C LYS A 180 -7.29 4.63 19.78
N PRO A 181 -7.57 3.41 19.29
CA PRO A 181 -7.51 3.13 17.87
C PRO A 181 -8.64 3.85 17.13
N SER A 182 -8.33 4.49 16.00
CA SER A 182 -9.31 5.14 15.11
C SER A 182 -9.71 4.27 13.92
N LYS A 183 -8.95 3.18 13.71
CA LYS A 183 -9.15 2.14 12.71
C LYS A 183 -8.91 0.79 13.36
N GLN A 184 -9.49 -0.27 12.84
CA GLN A 184 -9.19 -1.62 13.27
C GLN A 184 -7.71 -1.94 12.99
N PHE A 185 -7.15 -2.85 13.78
CA PHE A 185 -5.80 -3.35 13.55
C PHE A 185 -5.62 -3.88 12.10
N ARG A 186 -4.51 -3.48 11.47
CA ARG A 186 -4.14 -3.76 10.07
C ARG A 186 -5.16 -3.33 9.00
N GLU A 187 -6.11 -2.44 9.31
CA GLU A 187 -7.15 -2.00 8.35
C GLU A 187 -6.62 -1.01 7.29
N GLU A 188 -5.99 0.07 7.72
CA GLU A 188 -5.50 1.16 6.87
C GLU A 188 -4.15 1.69 7.41
N PHE A 189 -3.39 2.38 6.55
CA PHE A 189 -2.14 3.03 6.92
C PHE A 189 -2.41 4.29 7.77
N GLN A 190 -1.86 4.33 8.98
CA GLN A 190 -1.97 5.45 9.91
C GLN A 190 -0.59 5.85 10.44
N TYR A 191 0.05 6.80 9.76
CA TYR A 191 1.39 7.30 10.11
C TYR A 191 1.47 7.70 11.59
N ASN A 192 2.38 7.09 12.35
CA ASN A 192 2.47 7.29 13.79
C ASN A 192 3.93 7.16 14.28
N ASN A 193 4.48 8.26 14.78
CA ASN A 193 5.89 8.34 15.22
C ASN A 193 6.17 7.50 16.48
N ASN A 194 5.20 7.38 17.39
CA ASN A 194 5.37 6.66 18.66
C ASN A 194 5.64 5.17 18.43
N MET A 195 5.11 4.59 17.35
CA MET A 195 5.39 3.20 16.96
C MET A 195 6.86 3.00 16.55
N TYR A 196 7.50 4.04 15.99
CA TYR A 196 8.92 4.04 15.65
C TYR A 196 9.83 4.26 16.85
N ASN A 197 9.42 5.12 17.80
CA ASN A 197 10.16 5.32 19.04
C ASN A 197 10.08 4.07 19.95
N LEU A 198 8.94 3.36 19.97
CA LEU A 198 8.83 2.02 20.57
C LEU A 198 9.74 1.00 19.86
N ALA A 199 9.70 0.92 18.53
CA ALA A 199 10.54 0.00 17.76
C ALA A 199 12.05 0.27 17.97
N GLY A 200 12.45 1.54 18.01
CA GLY A 200 13.82 1.96 18.28
C GLY A 200 14.30 1.59 19.69
N TRP A 201 13.47 1.87 20.71
CA TRP A 201 13.74 1.51 22.11
C TRP A 201 13.88 -0.02 22.27
N ILE A 202 13.00 -0.82 21.66
CA ILE A 202 13.13 -2.29 21.62
C ILE A 202 14.45 -2.70 20.97
N GLY A 203 14.80 -2.10 19.82
CA GLY A 203 16.07 -2.34 19.13
C GLY A 203 17.29 -2.08 20.01
N GLY A 204 17.32 -0.96 20.75
CA GLY A 204 18.37 -0.65 21.71
C GLY A 204 18.52 -1.71 22.80
N LYS A 205 17.42 -2.09 23.46
CA LYS A 205 17.42 -3.13 24.51
C LYS A 205 17.90 -4.50 23.98
N LEU A 206 17.54 -4.86 22.73
CA LEU A 206 17.99 -6.10 22.07
C LEU A 206 19.45 -6.04 21.57
N HIS A 207 19.94 -4.86 21.18
CA HIS A 207 21.37 -4.62 20.94
C HIS A 207 22.17 -4.84 22.23
N GLY A 208 21.69 -4.24 23.32
CA GLY A 208 22.28 -4.24 24.66
C GLY A 208 22.61 -2.84 25.20
N SER A 209 22.13 -1.77 24.55
CA SER A 209 22.39 -0.37 24.92
C SER A 209 21.21 0.53 24.50
N THR A 210 21.46 1.75 24.00
CA THR A 210 20.47 2.68 23.44
C THR A 210 20.20 2.40 21.96
N TRP A 211 19.18 3.08 21.40
CA TRP A 211 18.96 3.14 19.96
C TRP A 211 20.11 3.89 19.23
N ASP A 212 20.67 4.94 19.83
CA ASP A 212 21.85 5.65 19.29
C ASP A 212 23.01 4.69 19.03
N ASP A 213 23.34 3.84 20.01
CA ASP A 213 24.43 2.87 19.90
C ASP A 213 24.13 1.80 18.85
N LEU A 214 22.89 1.32 18.74
CA LEU A 214 22.50 0.39 17.68
C LEU A 214 22.77 0.98 16.28
N VAL A 215 22.29 2.19 16.01
CA VAL A 215 22.48 2.86 14.71
C VAL A 215 23.96 3.22 14.50
N SER A 216 24.65 3.65 15.55
CA SER A 216 26.06 4.02 15.51
C SER A 216 26.98 2.81 15.22
N ASP A 217 26.81 1.70 15.93
CA ASP A 217 27.62 0.48 15.79
C ASP A 217 27.33 -0.30 14.51
N LYS A 218 26.06 -0.40 14.12
CA LYS A 218 25.65 -1.24 12.98
C LYS A 218 25.65 -0.50 11.64
N ILE A 219 25.49 0.83 11.63
CA ILE A 219 25.35 1.63 10.39
C ILE A 219 26.43 2.71 10.28
N LEU A 220 26.50 3.66 11.22
CA LEU A 220 27.31 4.87 11.04
C LEU A 220 28.82 4.61 11.08
N LYS A 221 29.30 3.85 12.08
CA LYS A 221 30.72 3.46 12.21
C LYS A 221 31.15 2.56 11.03
N PRO A 222 30.40 1.50 10.63
CA PRO A 222 30.74 0.69 9.45
C PRO A 222 30.76 1.43 8.11
N LEU A 223 29.93 2.45 7.93
CA LEU A 223 29.95 3.30 6.73
C LEU A 223 30.96 4.46 6.81
N GLY A 224 31.53 4.74 7.98
CA GLY A 224 32.37 5.92 8.20
C GLY A 224 31.60 7.24 8.05
N MET A 225 30.37 7.30 8.53
CA MET A 225 29.50 8.49 8.51
C MET A 225 29.82 9.41 9.70
N THR A 226 30.97 10.09 9.64
CA THR A 226 31.57 10.86 10.76
C THR A 226 30.92 12.22 11.02
N ASN A 227 30.10 12.71 10.09
CA ASN A 227 29.29 13.93 10.21
C ASN A 227 27.79 13.59 10.33
N THR A 228 27.45 12.35 10.71
CA THR A 228 26.09 11.93 11.07
C THR A 228 25.99 11.74 12.58
N TYR A 229 24.93 12.29 13.17
CA TYR A 229 24.68 12.31 14.61
C TYR A 229 23.27 11.82 14.88
N THR A 230 23.08 11.00 15.91
CA THR A 230 21.79 10.42 16.28
C THR A 230 20.97 11.28 17.26
N ASN A 231 21.57 12.35 17.81
CA ASN A 231 20.96 13.15 18.87
C ASN A 231 21.16 14.67 18.64
N LEU A 232 20.07 15.44 18.77
CA LEU A 232 20.01 16.89 18.51
C LEU A 232 20.62 17.75 19.62
N GLY A 233 20.79 17.23 20.84
CA GLY A 233 21.23 18.02 22.00
C GLY A 233 22.60 18.67 21.84
N ASN A 234 23.47 18.06 21.01
CA ASN A 234 24.80 18.58 20.69
C ASN A 234 24.83 19.49 19.45
N MET A 235 23.70 19.74 18.79
CA MET A 235 23.65 20.47 17.51
C MET A 235 24.27 21.88 17.60
N ALA A 236 24.07 22.58 18.72
CA ALA A 236 24.62 23.92 18.94
C ALA A 236 26.15 23.94 19.13
N ALA A 237 26.78 22.78 19.34
CA ALA A 237 28.24 22.62 19.49
C ALA A 237 28.93 22.14 18.20
N LEU A 238 28.19 21.94 17.10
CA LEU A 238 28.76 21.65 15.79
C LEU A 238 29.29 22.94 15.12
N GLU A 239 30.30 22.81 14.26
CA GLU A 239 30.89 23.94 13.53
C GLU A 239 30.28 24.14 12.13
N ASN A 240 29.79 23.06 11.51
CA ASN A 240 29.23 23.06 10.14
C ASN A 240 27.82 22.47 10.12
N HIS A 241 26.91 23.00 10.92
CA HIS A 241 25.47 22.75 10.83
C HIS A 241 24.74 23.93 10.19
N SER A 242 23.50 23.69 9.78
CA SER A 242 22.55 24.77 9.51
C SER A 242 21.76 25.12 10.77
N ARG A 243 21.16 26.32 10.77
CA ARG A 243 20.00 26.65 11.61
C ARG A 243 18.75 26.36 10.77
N GLY A 244 17.63 25.99 11.40
CA GLY A 244 16.35 25.78 10.72
C GLY A 244 15.53 27.07 10.62
N TYR A 245 14.73 27.23 9.57
CA TYR A 245 13.92 28.43 9.34
C TYR A 245 12.45 28.12 9.07
N ILE A 246 11.58 28.94 9.67
CA ILE A 246 10.13 28.89 9.47
C ILE A 246 9.63 30.23 8.93
N GLN A 247 8.79 30.18 7.89
CA GLN A 247 8.23 31.37 7.29
C GLN A 247 7.07 31.92 8.14
N GLN A 248 7.08 33.22 8.39
CA GLN A 248 6.04 33.93 9.13
C GLN A 248 4.91 34.39 8.19
N LYS A 249 3.76 34.80 8.76
CA LYS A 249 2.59 35.33 8.01
C LYS A 249 2.94 36.46 7.03
N ASP A 250 3.85 37.36 7.41
CA ASP A 250 4.35 38.48 6.59
C ASP A 250 5.30 38.04 5.45
N LYS A 251 5.63 36.74 5.38
CA LYS A 251 6.59 36.06 4.49
C LYS A 251 8.06 36.22 4.87
N SER A 252 8.39 36.87 5.99
CA SER A 252 9.75 36.84 6.56
C SER A 252 10.12 35.43 7.04
N TRP A 253 11.41 35.18 7.26
CA TRP A 253 11.90 33.92 7.81
C TRP A 253 12.43 34.14 9.23
N ARG A 254 11.90 33.36 10.18
CA ARG A 254 12.40 33.30 11.56
C ARG A 254 13.24 32.05 11.75
N THR A 255 14.40 32.21 12.37
CA THR A 255 15.27 31.11 12.80
C THR A 255 14.69 30.39 14.02
N VAL A 256 14.77 29.07 14.04
CA VAL A 256 14.28 28.22 15.13
C VAL A 256 15.33 28.14 16.26
N GLY A 257 14.97 28.47 17.49
CA GLY A 257 15.79 28.29 18.68
C GLY A 257 16.20 26.82 18.90
N TYR A 258 17.34 26.57 19.55
CA TYR A 258 17.76 25.18 19.79
C TYR A 258 16.79 24.48 20.77
N GLU A 259 16.31 25.25 21.73
CA GLU A 259 15.23 24.97 22.67
C GLU A 259 13.83 24.77 22.01
N GLU A 260 13.62 25.26 20.78
CA GLU A 260 12.37 25.06 20.03
C GLU A 260 12.32 23.70 19.29
N HIS A 261 13.47 23.04 19.05
CA HIS A 261 13.52 21.67 18.50
C HIS A 261 13.10 20.65 19.58
N GLY A 262 11.81 20.62 19.91
CA GLY A 262 11.26 20.13 21.19
C GLY A 262 11.31 18.63 21.51
N CYS A 263 11.70 17.75 20.59
CA CYS A 263 11.52 16.29 20.73
C CYS A 263 12.80 15.48 21.05
N VAL A 264 13.92 16.12 21.42
CA VAL A 264 15.26 15.49 21.41
C VAL A 264 15.34 14.13 22.13
N GLU A 265 14.76 14.03 23.32
CA GLU A 265 14.84 12.86 24.22
C GLU A 265 13.67 11.86 24.02
N THR A 266 12.85 12.09 22.99
CA THR A 266 11.65 11.30 22.68
C THR A 266 11.51 10.93 21.20
N SER A 267 12.34 11.49 20.31
CA SER A 267 12.36 11.25 18.86
C SER A 267 13.43 10.27 18.36
N GLU A 268 14.08 9.52 19.27
CA GLU A 268 15.17 8.58 18.98
C GLU A 268 14.92 7.77 17.70
N GLY A 269 13.94 6.86 17.71
CA GLY A 269 13.66 5.95 16.60
C GLY A 269 13.00 6.58 15.38
N ASP A 270 12.56 7.85 15.43
CA ASP A 270 11.65 8.42 14.44
C ASP A 270 12.16 9.68 13.71
N GLY A 271 12.92 10.59 14.34
CA GLY A 271 13.16 11.93 13.79
C GLY A 271 14.43 12.66 14.23
N SER A 272 15.28 11.97 15.00
CA SER A 272 16.43 12.51 15.73
C SER A 272 17.68 12.80 14.89
N ILE A 273 17.92 12.08 13.78
CA ILE A 273 19.21 12.10 13.09
C ILE A 273 19.51 13.47 12.44
N LEU A 274 20.77 13.87 12.50
CA LEU A 274 21.37 14.93 11.68
C LEU A 274 22.43 14.34 10.75
N SER A 275 22.53 14.83 9.51
CA SER A 275 23.51 14.34 8.53
C SER A 275 23.83 15.38 7.45
N SER A 276 24.85 15.11 6.65
CA SER A 276 25.32 15.90 5.51
C SER A 276 25.11 15.15 4.18
N ILE A 277 25.25 15.83 3.03
CA ILE A 277 25.16 15.17 1.71
C ILE A 277 26.25 14.11 1.55
N ASN A 278 27.48 14.41 2.00
CA ASN A 278 28.61 13.49 1.86
C ASN A 278 28.45 12.18 2.66
N ASP A 279 27.70 12.21 3.78
CA ASP A 279 27.40 11.00 4.56
C ASP A 279 26.12 10.30 4.12
N MET A 280 25.05 11.05 3.81
CA MET A 280 23.84 10.47 3.22
C MET A 280 24.13 9.78 1.88
N ALA A 281 25.17 10.20 1.15
CA ALA A 281 25.64 9.51 -0.05
C ALA A 281 26.15 8.09 0.23
N LYS A 282 26.80 7.85 1.38
CA LYS A 282 27.31 6.53 1.80
C LYS A 282 26.15 5.60 2.14
N TRP A 283 25.16 6.12 2.86
CA TRP A 283 23.91 5.44 3.17
C TRP A 283 23.11 5.07 1.91
N VAL A 284 22.95 6.01 0.97
CA VAL A 284 22.25 5.77 -0.30
C VAL A 284 23.01 4.76 -1.19
N ALA A 285 24.34 4.79 -1.20
CA ALA A 285 25.15 3.78 -1.88
C ALA A 285 24.96 2.36 -1.31
N LEU A 286 24.88 2.22 0.03
CA LEU A 286 24.56 0.95 0.71
C LEU A 286 23.17 0.42 0.31
N MET A 287 22.18 1.32 0.22
CA MET A 287 20.81 0.95 -0.16
C MET A 287 20.70 0.51 -1.63
N ASN A 288 21.38 1.17 -2.57
CA ASN A 288 21.47 0.70 -3.96
C ASN A 288 22.16 -0.68 -4.05
N LYS A 289 23.24 -0.88 -3.27
CA LYS A 289 23.95 -2.16 -3.16
C LYS A 289 23.27 -3.19 -2.25
N LYS A 290 22.01 -2.98 -1.90
CA LYS A 290 21.13 -3.95 -1.22
C LYS A 290 21.69 -4.50 0.10
N GLY A 291 22.33 -3.64 0.90
CA GLY A 291 22.92 -3.99 2.19
C GLY A 291 24.44 -4.25 2.17
N ILE A 292 25.09 -4.14 1.00
CA ILE A 292 26.54 -4.35 0.83
C ILE A 292 27.29 -3.00 0.72
N THR A 293 28.38 -2.84 1.45
CA THR A 293 29.19 -1.60 1.47
C THR A 293 29.99 -1.37 0.18
N ALA A 294 30.72 -0.24 0.12
CA ALA A 294 31.60 0.08 -1.00
C ALA A 294 32.75 -0.93 -1.17
N ASP A 295 33.31 -1.43 -0.05
CA ASP A 295 34.38 -2.42 0.04
C ASP A 295 33.90 -3.88 0.02
N GLY A 296 32.60 -4.12 -0.10
CA GLY A 296 32.03 -5.47 -0.28
C GLY A 296 31.64 -6.21 1.00
N LYS A 297 31.64 -5.53 2.16
CA LYS A 297 31.13 -6.07 3.41
C LYS A 297 29.59 -6.06 3.40
N GLU A 298 28.98 -7.20 3.68
CA GLU A 298 27.54 -7.27 3.95
C GLU A 298 27.23 -6.73 5.34
N LEU A 299 26.25 -5.82 5.47
CA LEU A 299 25.76 -5.29 6.75
C LEU A 299 24.41 -5.89 7.16
N ILE A 300 23.56 -6.21 6.18
CA ILE A 300 22.37 -7.06 6.34
C ILE A 300 22.27 -8.06 5.20
N SER A 301 21.70 -9.22 5.47
CA SER A 301 21.46 -10.26 4.47
C SER A 301 20.49 -9.78 3.39
N ARG A 302 20.52 -10.41 2.21
CA ARG A 302 19.58 -10.08 1.14
C ARG A 302 18.11 -10.32 1.52
N GLU A 303 17.84 -11.32 2.36
CA GLU A 303 16.52 -11.59 2.94
C GLU A 303 16.06 -10.42 3.82
N SER A 304 16.92 -9.95 4.73
CA SER A 304 16.65 -8.79 5.59
C SER A 304 16.52 -7.48 4.80
N PHE A 305 17.28 -7.30 3.71
CA PHE A 305 17.11 -6.16 2.80
C PHE A 305 15.76 -6.20 2.08
N ASP A 306 15.42 -7.33 1.45
CA ASP A 306 14.15 -7.48 0.75
C ASP A 306 12.97 -7.36 1.74
N ALA A 307 13.11 -7.83 2.99
CA ALA A 307 12.10 -7.67 4.03
C ALA A 307 11.78 -6.20 4.34
N ILE A 308 12.78 -5.30 4.37
CA ILE A 308 12.58 -3.87 4.65
C ILE A 308 12.06 -3.08 3.43
N VAL A 309 12.44 -3.44 2.19
CA VAL A 309 11.96 -2.76 0.97
C VAL A 309 10.74 -3.42 0.31
N THR A 310 10.20 -4.50 0.88
CA THR A 310 8.93 -5.10 0.42
C THR A 310 7.73 -4.22 0.81
N PRO A 311 6.87 -3.82 -0.13
CA PRO A 311 5.59 -3.17 0.18
C PRO A 311 4.71 -4.04 1.09
N ARG A 312 4.17 -3.46 2.17
CA ARG A 312 3.34 -4.19 3.17
C ARG A 312 1.93 -3.65 3.33
N ILE A 313 1.71 -2.38 3.00
CA ILE A 313 0.42 -1.69 3.03
C ILE A 313 0.43 -0.53 2.04
N THR A 314 -0.74 -0.18 1.51
CA THR A 314 -0.93 0.98 0.63
C THR A 314 -1.10 2.25 1.47
N ASN A 315 -0.47 3.36 1.06
CA ASN A 315 -0.53 4.64 1.79
C ASN A 315 -0.99 5.84 0.93
N GLY A 316 -1.37 5.60 -0.33
CA GLY A 316 -2.04 6.57 -1.19
C GLY A 316 -3.55 6.36 -1.27
N GLY A 317 -4.30 7.43 -1.55
CA GLY A 317 -5.74 7.38 -1.84
C GLY A 317 -6.09 6.97 -3.27
N PRO A 318 -7.35 7.09 -3.71
CA PRO A 318 -7.76 6.80 -5.09
C PRO A 318 -6.96 7.64 -6.12
N PRO A 319 -6.37 7.02 -7.17
CA PRO A 319 -5.56 7.73 -8.17
C PRO A 319 -6.33 8.83 -8.92
N SER A 320 -6.00 10.08 -8.61
CA SER A 320 -6.78 11.26 -9.02
C SER A 320 -6.32 11.92 -10.33
N ASP A 321 -5.09 11.67 -10.79
CA ASP A 321 -4.61 12.05 -12.13
C ASP A 321 -3.86 10.89 -12.84
N SER A 322 -3.56 11.05 -14.13
CA SER A 322 -2.92 10.03 -14.98
C SER A 322 -1.43 9.77 -14.70
N ARG A 323 -0.85 10.48 -13.73
CA ARG A 323 0.57 10.41 -13.32
C ARG A 323 0.71 10.07 -11.83
N GLN A 324 -0.36 10.13 -11.05
CA GLN A 324 -0.40 9.71 -9.65
C GLN A 324 -0.26 8.19 -9.58
N GLN A 325 0.73 7.75 -8.81
CA GLN A 325 1.19 6.37 -8.83
C GLN A 325 0.62 5.59 -7.66
N LEU A 326 0.78 4.27 -7.72
CA LEU A 326 0.65 3.48 -6.51
C LEU A 326 1.78 3.87 -5.56
N GLU A 327 1.38 4.23 -4.35
CA GLU A 327 2.24 4.49 -3.22
C GLU A 327 1.96 3.42 -2.17
N SER A 328 3.03 2.86 -1.60
CA SER A 328 2.96 1.85 -0.54
C SER A 328 4.08 2.07 0.45
N TYR A 329 3.97 1.43 1.62
CA TYR A 329 4.94 1.57 2.70
C TYR A 329 5.57 0.22 3.08
N GLY A 330 6.89 0.21 3.23
CA GLY A 330 7.71 -0.91 3.70
C GLY A 330 8.10 -0.76 5.17
N LEU A 331 9.25 -1.30 5.56
CA LEU A 331 9.81 -1.05 6.90
C LEU A 331 10.72 0.18 6.83
N GLY A 332 10.18 1.35 7.17
CA GLY A 332 10.91 2.62 7.18
C GLY A 332 11.00 3.35 5.83
N TRP A 333 10.20 2.94 4.84
CA TRP A 333 10.31 3.41 3.45
C TRP A 333 8.96 3.64 2.77
N GLU A 334 8.80 4.80 2.13
CA GLU A 334 7.84 5.09 1.06
C GLU A 334 8.32 4.39 -0.24
N ILE A 335 7.45 3.66 -0.94
CA ILE A 335 7.78 2.87 -2.14
C ILE A 335 6.77 3.21 -3.24
N TYR A 336 7.22 3.61 -4.44
CA TYR A 336 6.33 4.13 -5.49
C TYR A 336 6.83 4.00 -6.96
N SER A 337 5.85 3.90 -7.87
CA SER A 337 5.95 3.67 -9.34
C SER A 337 6.35 4.83 -10.27
N ARG A 338 7.46 5.56 -10.09
CA ARG A 338 7.73 6.76 -10.95
C ARG A 338 8.11 6.44 -12.40
N SER A 339 7.20 6.72 -13.34
CA SER A 339 7.40 6.59 -14.80
C SER A 339 8.04 5.27 -15.22
N GLY A 340 7.65 4.16 -14.58
CA GLY A 340 8.26 2.85 -14.85
C GLY A 340 9.63 2.64 -14.18
N LYS A 341 9.92 3.32 -13.07
CA LYS A 341 11.05 3.05 -12.17
C LYS A 341 10.58 2.96 -10.72
N VAL A 342 10.97 1.88 -10.02
CA VAL A 342 10.68 1.70 -8.59
C VAL A 342 11.55 2.65 -7.77
N ALA A 343 10.91 3.60 -7.09
CA ALA A 343 11.54 4.42 -6.06
C ALA A 343 11.33 3.80 -4.67
N VAL A 344 12.38 3.83 -3.85
CA VAL A 344 12.36 3.54 -2.41
C VAL A 344 12.94 4.77 -1.71
N GLY A 345 12.18 5.43 -0.83
CA GLY A 345 12.60 6.71 -0.24
C GLY A 345 11.87 7.04 1.05
N HIS A 346 12.23 8.16 1.68
CA HIS A 346 11.45 8.72 2.77
C HIS A 346 11.65 10.23 2.83
N SER A 347 10.54 10.98 2.88
CA SER A 347 10.52 12.41 3.20
C SER A 347 10.84 12.68 4.67
N GLY A 348 11.45 13.82 5.01
CA GLY A 348 11.63 14.25 6.40
C GLY A 348 11.07 15.65 6.61
N GLY A 349 10.39 15.85 7.71
CA GLY A 349 9.91 17.16 8.14
C GLY A 349 10.13 17.31 9.65
N MET A 350 10.84 18.35 10.06
CA MET A 350 11.00 18.77 11.45
C MET A 350 10.91 20.29 11.51
N MET A 351 10.80 20.86 12.71
CA MET A 351 10.64 22.31 12.87
C MET A 351 11.80 23.07 12.20
N GLY A 352 11.51 23.79 11.12
CA GLY A 352 12.52 24.51 10.33
C GLY A 352 13.33 23.67 9.32
N TYR A 353 12.99 22.39 9.10
CA TYR A 353 13.72 21.48 8.20
C TYR A 353 12.79 20.66 7.31
N VAL A 354 13.15 20.49 6.04
CA VAL A 354 12.55 19.48 5.15
C VAL A 354 13.63 18.75 4.38
N THR A 355 13.56 17.43 4.34
CA THR A 355 14.49 16.56 3.62
C THR A 355 13.74 15.64 2.67
N GLN A 356 14.45 15.17 1.65
CA GLN A 356 13.89 14.31 0.64
C GLN A 356 15.00 13.37 0.16
N VAL A 357 14.92 12.09 0.57
CA VAL A 357 15.86 11.05 0.18
C VAL A 357 15.10 9.97 -0.56
N ARG A 358 15.54 9.64 -1.77
CA ARG A 358 14.98 8.54 -2.57
C ARG A 358 16.09 7.82 -3.33
N THR A 359 15.91 6.54 -3.55
CA THR A 359 16.82 5.68 -4.31
C THR A 359 16.04 4.79 -5.27
N PHE A 360 16.69 4.39 -6.34
CA PHE A 360 16.15 3.57 -7.42
C PHE A 360 17.03 2.32 -7.53
N PRO A 361 16.82 1.27 -6.71
CA PRO A 361 17.77 0.17 -6.55
C PRO A 361 18.03 -0.65 -7.82
N ASN A 362 17.14 -0.56 -8.81
CA ASN A 362 17.28 -1.24 -10.10
C ASN A 362 18.03 -0.40 -11.16
N ASP A 363 18.20 0.90 -10.92
CA ASP A 363 18.95 1.84 -11.77
C ASP A 363 20.33 2.21 -11.16
N ASP A 364 20.58 1.82 -9.90
CA ASP A 364 21.69 2.27 -9.04
C ASP A 364 21.84 3.80 -9.03
N ILE A 365 20.70 4.50 -8.86
CA ILE A 365 20.62 5.97 -8.78
C ILE A 365 19.96 6.37 -7.46
N GLY A 366 20.47 7.42 -6.81
CA GLY A 366 19.87 8.00 -5.61
C GLY A 366 19.93 9.52 -5.60
N VAL A 367 18.95 10.14 -4.96
CA VAL A 367 18.75 11.60 -4.88
C VAL A 367 18.55 11.99 -3.43
N ILE A 368 19.33 12.98 -2.99
CA ILE A 368 19.35 13.51 -1.61
C ILE A 368 19.12 15.02 -1.68
N VAL A 369 18.17 15.51 -0.89
CA VAL A 369 17.90 16.94 -0.71
C VAL A 369 17.75 17.24 0.79
N LEU A 370 18.50 18.22 1.28
CA LEU A 370 18.45 18.70 2.67
C LEU A 370 18.17 20.21 2.66
N SER A 371 17.01 20.64 3.17
CA SER A 371 16.58 22.06 3.18
C SER A 371 16.40 22.55 4.61
N ASN A 372 16.88 23.76 4.90
CA ASN A 372 16.65 24.44 6.17
C ASN A 372 15.40 25.34 6.17
N ALA A 373 14.42 24.99 5.35
CA ALA A 373 13.18 25.73 5.19
C ALA A 373 11.97 24.78 5.30
N MET A 374 11.04 25.11 6.19
CA MET A 374 9.82 24.32 6.43
C MET A 374 8.75 24.54 5.32
N ASN A 375 9.01 24.06 4.10
CA ASN A 375 8.05 24.13 2.97
C ASN A 375 8.28 23.03 1.90
N SER A 376 7.41 22.98 0.88
CA SER A 376 7.43 21.96 -0.19
C SER A 376 8.54 22.13 -1.26
N PHE A 377 9.49 23.05 -1.07
CA PHE A 377 10.58 23.30 -2.02
C PHE A 377 11.50 22.08 -2.19
N ALA A 378 11.88 21.41 -1.09
CA ALA A 378 12.76 20.23 -1.14
C ALA A 378 12.16 19.08 -1.97
N SER A 379 10.83 18.93 -1.93
CA SER A 379 10.09 17.97 -2.77
C SER A 379 10.14 18.35 -4.26
N ALA A 380 10.00 19.64 -4.59
CA ALA A 380 10.15 20.12 -5.96
C ALA A 380 11.58 19.90 -6.49
N VAL A 381 12.60 20.30 -5.72
CA VAL A 381 14.03 20.07 -6.04
C VAL A 381 14.31 18.59 -6.28
N GLY A 382 13.86 17.69 -5.39
CA GLY A 382 14.04 16.25 -5.56
C GLY A 382 13.33 15.71 -6.81
N ASN A 383 12.14 16.22 -7.12
CA ASN A 383 11.39 15.82 -8.32
C ASN A 383 12.05 16.31 -9.62
N THR A 384 12.59 17.54 -9.63
CA THR A 384 13.40 18.11 -10.72
C THR A 384 14.67 17.30 -10.94
N ILE A 385 15.49 17.07 -9.91
CA ILE A 385 16.73 16.27 -10.02
C ILE A 385 16.42 14.89 -10.60
N THR A 386 15.34 14.25 -10.14
CA THR A 386 14.90 12.94 -10.64
C THR A 386 14.53 12.98 -12.14
N ASN A 387 13.86 14.03 -12.62
CA ASN A 387 13.56 14.20 -14.06
C ASN A 387 14.83 14.47 -14.88
N PHE A 388 15.74 15.33 -14.40
CA PHE A 388 17.05 15.54 -15.04
C PHE A 388 17.86 14.25 -15.21
N VAL A 389 17.85 13.38 -14.19
CA VAL A 389 18.76 12.23 -14.07
C VAL A 389 18.19 10.95 -14.71
N LEU A 390 16.92 10.63 -14.47
CA LEU A 390 16.30 9.39 -14.96
C LEU A 390 15.52 9.56 -16.26
N PHE A 391 15.08 10.79 -16.55
CA PHE A 391 14.12 11.08 -17.61
C PHE A 391 14.56 12.26 -18.53
N PRO A 392 15.83 12.34 -18.96
CA PRO A 392 16.36 13.50 -19.71
C PRO A 392 15.71 13.71 -21.10
N ASN A 393 14.93 12.74 -21.58
CA ASN A 393 14.19 12.79 -22.84
C ASN A 393 12.69 13.12 -22.65
N GLU A 394 12.18 13.13 -21.41
CA GLU A 394 10.79 13.56 -21.13
C GLU A 394 10.66 15.09 -21.27
N PRO A 395 9.48 15.62 -21.64
CA PRO A 395 9.21 17.05 -21.59
C PRO A 395 9.52 17.63 -20.20
N ARG A 396 10.23 18.76 -20.16
CA ARG A 396 10.62 19.41 -18.90
C ARG A 396 9.39 19.90 -18.14
N GLN A 397 9.20 19.35 -16.94
CA GLN A 397 8.08 19.68 -16.05
C GLN A 397 8.53 20.64 -14.95
N ASP A 398 7.81 21.75 -14.79
CA ASP A 398 8.04 22.70 -13.71
C ASP A 398 7.40 22.21 -12.40
N PHE A 399 8.14 21.40 -11.66
CA PHE A 399 7.75 20.93 -10.33
C PHE A 399 7.66 22.06 -9.29
N PHE A 400 8.29 23.22 -9.53
CA PHE A 400 8.24 24.37 -8.64
C PHE A 400 6.90 25.12 -8.78
N ALA A 401 6.45 25.39 -10.01
CA ALA A 401 5.12 25.92 -10.28
C ALA A 401 4.02 24.94 -9.82
N GLU A 402 4.19 23.64 -10.07
CA GLU A 402 3.21 22.63 -9.64
C GLU A 402 3.09 22.57 -8.11
N ASN A 403 4.21 22.54 -7.36
CA ASN A 403 4.15 22.53 -5.90
C ASN A 403 3.63 23.87 -5.32
N LYS A 404 3.92 25.02 -5.96
CA LYS A 404 3.29 26.31 -5.60
C LYS A 404 1.77 26.26 -5.79
N ALA A 405 1.30 25.73 -6.91
CA ALA A 405 -0.13 25.61 -7.21
C ALA A 405 -0.83 24.64 -6.25
N LYS A 406 -0.21 23.49 -5.94
CA LYS A 406 -0.72 22.51 -4.95
C LYS A 406 -0.87 23.12 -3.56
N VAL A 407 0.13 23.86 -3.07
CA VAL A 407 0.06 24.56 -1.78
C VAL A 407 -1.00 25.66 -1.79
N ALA A 408 -1.10 26.46 -2.86
CA ALA A 408 -2.13 27.50 -2.98
C ALA A 408 -3.55 26.91 -2.98
N ALA A 409 -3.77 25.81 -3.73
CA ALA A 409 -5.05 25.12 -3.78
C ALA A 409 -5.42 24.45 -2.44
N TYR A 410 -4.44 23.90 -1.71
CA TYR A 410 -4.64 23.39 -0.36
C TYR A 410 -5.07 24.51 0.59
N LYS A 411 -4.33 25.63 0.65
CA LYS A 411 -4.68 26.77 1.51
C LYS A 411 -6.03 27.39 1.16
N ASN A 412 -6.41 27.45 -0.12
CA ASN A 412 -7.74 27.91 -0.51
C ASN A 412 -8.85 26.97 0.02
N ARG A 413 -8.63 25.64 0.03
CA ARG A 413 -9.58 24.70 0.66
C ARG A 413 -9.64 24.87 2.17
N GLN A 414 -8.50 25.02 2.86
CA GLN A 414 -8.48 25.32 4.31
C GLN A 414 -9.22 26.62 4.61
N GLU A 415 -8.99 27.69 3.84
CA GLU A 415 -9.69 28.96 3.99
C GLU A 415 -11.19 28.87 3.74
N VAL A 416 -11.64 28.07 2.76
CA VAL A 416 -13.07 27.84 2.49
C VAL A 416 -13.69 27.01 3.62
N SER A 417 -13.07 25.89 4.02
CA SER A 417 -13.53 25.08 5.17
C SER A 417 -13.68 25.93 6.42
N ARG A 418 -12.66 26.73 6.75
CA ARG A 418 -12.67 27.67 7.89
C ARG A 418 -13.72 28.78 7.76
N LYS A 419 -13.96 29.32 6.56
CA LYS A 419 -15.04 30.31 6.33
C LYS A 419 -16.41 29.67 6.51
N GLU A 420 -16.64 28.49 5.95
CA GLU A 420 -17.87 27.72 6.18
C GLU A 420 -18.09 27.38 7.66
N ARG A 421 -17.04 27.00 8.41
CA ARG A 421 -17.12 26.83 9.87
C ARG A 421 -17.56 28.12 10.59
N ILE A 422 -17.10 29.27 10.12
CA ILE A 422 -17.44 30.59 10.69
C ILE A 422 -18.84 31.07 10.27
N GLU A 423 -19.29 30.75 9.07
CA GLU A 423 -20.61 31.14 8.55
C GLU A 423 -21.74 30.21 9.05
N LYS A 424 -21.41 28.97 9.43
CA LYS A 424 -22.33 28.01 10.08
C LYS A 424 -22.53 28.28 11.58
N ARG A 425 -21.87 29.30 12.18
CA ARG A 425 -22.10 29.72 13.57
C ARG A 425 -23.56 30.13 13.79
N VAL A 426 -24.18 29.58 14.82
CA VAL A 426 -25.39 30.14 15.42
C VAL A 426 -25.00 30.74 16.77
N ASN A 427 -25.41 31.96 17.07
CA ASN A 427 -25.08 32.61 18.35
C ASN A 427 -25.91 32.00 19.49
N HIS A 428 -25.44 30.89 20.05
CA HIS A 428 -25.94 30.33 21.31
C HIS A 428 -25.15 30.86 22.50
N VAL A 429 -25.78 30.84 23.67
CA VAL A 429 -25.14 31.15 24.96
C VAL A 429 -24.47 29.87 25.49
N ALA A 430 -23.34 30.01 26.20
CA ALA A 430 -22.72 28.90 26.91
C ALA A 430 -23.70 28.25 27.91
N SER A 431 -23.66 26.92 28.04
CA SER A 431 -24.59 26.18 28.92
C SER A 431 -24.40 26.51 30.41
N LEU A 432 -23.18 26.92 30.79
CA LEU A 432 -22.83 27.43 32.12
C LEU A 432 -22.24 28.86 32.05
N PRO A 433 -22.13 29.57 33.19
CA PRO A 433 -21.32 30.79 33.28
C PRO A 433 -19.85 30.47 32.96
N LEU A 434 -19.17 31.34 32.20
CA LEU A 434 -17.81 31.09 31.69
C LEU A 434 -16.79 30.70 32.79
N ALA A 435 -16.92 31.21 34.02
CA ALA A 435 -16.05 30.82 35.14
C ALA A 435 -16.09 29.31 35.49
N ALA A 436 -17.12 28.57 35.08
CA ALA A 436 -17.25 27.12 35.32
C ALA A 436 -16.40 26.25 34.36
N TYR A 437 -15.81 26.83 33.31
CA TYR A 437 -14.95 26.14 32.33
C TYR A 437 -13.45 26.29 32.66
N ALA A 438 -13.10 27.09 33.67
CA ALA A 438 -11.75 27.17 34.22
C ALA A 438 -11.50 26.03 35.21
N GLY A 439 -10.28 25.49 35.24
CA GLY A 439 -9.96 24.34 36.07
C GLY A 439 -8.74 23.55 35.62
N LYS A 440 -8.56 22.37 36.22
CA LYS A 440 -7.49 21.43 35.92
C LYS A 440 -8.10 20.06 35.59
N PHE A 441 -7.79 19.55 34.41
CA PHE A 441 -8.32 18.31 33.84
C PHE A 441 -7.17 17.31 33.67
N VAL A 442 -7.44 16.02 33.77
CA VAL A 442 -6.42 14.95 33.83
C VAL A 442 -6.60 13.95 32.69
N SER A 443 -5.51 13.63 31.99
CA SER A 443 -5.46 12.60 30.95
C SER A 443 -4.29 11.67 31.20
N ASP A 444 -4.53 10.36 31.25
CA ASP A 444 -3.45 9.37 31.35
C ASP A 444 -2.45 9.48 30.18
N VAL A 445 -2.94 9.91 29.02
CA VAL A 445 -2.19 10.11 27.77
C VAL A 445 -1.35 11.39 27.79
N TYR A 446 -1.89 12.51 28.29
CA TYR A 446 -1.31 13.85 28.10
C TYR A 446 -0.98 14.61 29.40
N GLY A 447 -1.12 13.98 30.58
CA GLY A 447 -0.97 14.68 31.85
C GLY A 447 -2.13 15.66 32.07
N TYR A 448 -1.83 16.88 32.48
CA TYR A 448 -2.83 17.88 32.82
C TYR A 448 -3.14 18.84 31.68
N LEU A 449 -4.41 19.17 31.49
CA LEU A 449 -4.84 20.41 30.83
C LEU A 449 -5.22 21.39 31.93
N ILE A 450 -4.73 22.63 31.85
CA ILE A 450 -5.09 23.72 32.77
C ILE A 450 -5.79 24.80 31.93
N MET A 451 -6.96 25.25 32.37
CA MET A 451 -7.72 26.38 31.82
C MET A 451 -7.78 27.49 32.88
N ASP A 452 -7.22 28.66 32.59
CA ASP A 452 -7.12 29.83 33.48
C ASP A 452 -7.86 31.03 32.88
N GLY A 453 -8.84 31.56 33.61
CA GLY A 453 -9.73 32.61 33.14
C GLY A 453 -11.18 32.42 33.64
N PRO A 454 -12.19 32.97 32.95
CA PRO A 454 -12.05 33.89 31.82
C PRO A 454 -11.42 35.23 32.25
N ASP A 455 -10.80 35.94 31.31
CA ASP A 455 -10.46 37.36 31.46
C ASP A 455 -11.70 38.26 31.29
N ASP A 456 -11.52 39.58 31.45
CA ASP A 456 -12.58 40.60 31.29
C ASP A 456 -13.26 40.60 29.89
N LYS A 457 -12.75 39.83 28.93
CA LYS A 457 -13.26 39.70 27.55
C LYS A 457 -13.82 38.31 27.25
N GLY A 458 -13.76 37.36 28.20
CA GLY A 458 -14.25 35.98 28.03
C GLY A 458 -13.23 34.97 27.51
N TYR A 459 -11.92 35.29 27.51
CA TYR A 459 -10.86 34.39 27.05
C TYR A 459 -10.14 33.66 28.19
N PHE A 460 -9.68 32.45 27.92
CA PHE A 460 -8.97 31.57 28.84
C PHE A 460 -7.56 31.35 28.30
N LYS A 461 -6.55 31.42 29.15
CA LYS A 461 -5.24 30.85 28.84
C LYS A 461 -5.27 29.35 29.14
N PHE A 462 -4.55 28.56 28.36
CA PHE A 462 -4.43 27.13 28.62
C PHE A 462 -3.00 26.62 28.47
N TRP A 463 -2.69 25.53 29.18
CA TRP A 463 -1.42 24.81 29.10
C TRP A 463 -1.63 23.30 29.22
N ILE A 464 -0.84 22.51 28.47
CA ILE A 464 -0.77 21.04 28.60
C ILE A 464 0.53 20.66 29.31
N HIS A 465 0.44 19.93 30.43
CA HIS A 465 1.51 19.75 31.41
C HIS A 465 1.66 18.27 31.82
N GLY A 466 2.68 17.59 31.29
CA GLY A 466 3.12 16.26 31.73
C GLY A 466 4.24 16.30 32.77
N SER A 467 5.15 15.33 32.73
CA SER A 467 6.36 15.26 33.54
C SER A 467 7.62 15.73 32.80
N GLY A 468 7.57 15.84 31.47
CA GLY A 468 8.69 16.29 30.64
C GLY A 468 9.08 17.73 30.91
N THR A 469 10.36 18.07 30.74
CA THR A 469 10.95 19.37 31.15
C THR A 469 10.41 20.61 30.41
N ARG A 470 9.50 20.45 29.45
CA ARG A 470 9.03 21.51 28.53
C ARG A 470 7.50 21.71 28.51
N THR A 471 6.82 21.44 29.64
CA THR A 471 5.37 21.63 29.88
C THR A 471 4.79 23.04 29.59
N GLY A 472 5.60 24.00 29.14
CA GLY A 472 5.17 25.34 28.76
C GLY A 472 4.94 25.54 27.25
N LEU A 473 5.41 24.63 26.38
CA LEU A 473 5.40 24.84 24.91
C LEU A 473 4.03 24.60 24.25
N LEU A 474 3.16 23.84 24.91
CA LEU A 474 1.78 23.59 24.48
C LEU A 474 0.84 24.50 25.27
N ASN A 475 0.76 25.77 24.84
CA ASN A 475 -0.10 26.78 25.45
C ASN A 475 -0.83 27.62 24.40
N GLY A 476 -1.88 28.32 24.83
CA GLY A 476 -2.62 29.23 23.98
C GLY A 476 -3.69 30.02 24.71
N VAL A 477 -4.52 30.70 23.93
CA VAL A 477 -5.72 31.43 24.36
C VAL A 477 -6.94 30.85 23.66
N ALA A 478 -7.92 30.41 24.42
CA ALA A 478 -9.21 29.92 23.96
C ALA A 478 -10.34 30.89 24.36
N GLY A 479 -11.48 30.86 23.67
CA GLY A 479 -12.63 31.71 23.98
C GLY A 479 -13.93 31.06 23.50
N HIS A 480 -15.06 31.43 24.10
CA HIS A 480 -16.35 30.81 23.79
C HIS A 480 -16.72 30.94 22.30
N TRP A 481 -17.33 29.90 21.73
CA TRP A 481 -17.65 29.81 20.31
C TRP A 481 -19.11 29.44 20.02
N ASP A 482 -19.60 28.33 20.57
CA ASP A 482 -20.98 27.84 20.41
C ASP A 482 -21.28 26.78 21.49
N GLY A 483 -22.42 26.87 22.19
CA GLY A 483 -22.76 25.95 23.29
C GLY A 483 -21.60 25.75 24.27
N ASP A 484 -21.13 24.52 24.41
CA ASP A 484 -19.99 24.14 25.27
C ASP A 484 -18.64 24.02 24.53
N LYS A 485 -18.51 24.74 23.41
CA LYS A 485 -17.32 24.75 22.54
C LYS A 485 -16.59 26.08 22.64
N PHE A 486 -15.27 26.00 22.64
CA PHE A 486 -14.35 27.12 22.75
C PHE A 486 -13.34 27.05 21.60
N GLY A 487 -13.33 28.06 20.74
CA GLY A 487 -12.33 28.18 19.68
C GLY A 487 -10.98 28.62 20.25
N ILE A 488 -9.88 28.20 19.63
CA ILE A 488 -8.53 28.63 20.04
C ILE A 488 -8.10 29.81 19.16
N PHE A 489 -7.89 30.96 19.79
CA PHE A 489 -7.66 32.25 19.14
C PHE A 489 -6.19 32.60 19.03
N GLU A 490 -5.35 32.22 20.00
CA GLU A 490 -3.90 32.45 19.97
C GLU A 490 -3.13 31.19 20.41
N MET A 491 -1.97 30.92 19.83
CA MET A 491 -0.91 30.03 20.37
C MET A 491 0.46 30.59 19.94
N PRO A 492 1.57 30.32 20.66
CA PRO A 492 2.91 30.82 20.32
C PRO A 492 3.39 30.50 18.90
N TRP A 493 2.83 29.46 18.30
CA TRP A 493 3.17 28.95 16.98
C TRP A 493 2.33 29.55 15.84
N GLN A 494 1.26 30.30 16.13
CA GLN A 494 0.30 30.74 15.12
C GLN A 494 0.84 31.72 14.06
N ASP A 495 1.94 32.43 14.31
CA ASP A 495 2.51 33.35 13.32
C ASP A 495 3.34 32.65 12.23
N ILE A 496 3.54 31.34 12.38
CA ILE A 496 4.01 30.47 11.31
C ILE A 496 2.94 30.39 10.21
N LYS A 497 3.37 30.71 8.98
CA LYS A 497 2.54 30.79 7.77
C LYS A 497 1.81 29.50 7.38
N ASP A 498 2.25 28.37 7.94
CA ASP A 498 1.88 27.00 7.56
C ASP A 498 1.59 26.11 8.80
N TYR A 499 1.31 26.71 9.97
CA TYR A 499 0.94 26.00 11.21
C TYR A 499 -0.50 26.33 11.60
N GLU A 500 -1.32 25.30 11.76
CA GLU A 500 -2.70 25.43 12.21
C GLU A 500 -2.77 25.08 13.71
N ALA A 501 -3.40 25.94 14.49
CA ALA A 501 -3.73 25.63 15.88
C ALA A 501 -4.87 24.59 15.92
N PRO A 502 -4.98 23.77 16.98
CA PRO A 502 -6.21 23.01 17.24
C PRO A 502 -7.43 23.93 17.18
N ASP A 503 -8.49 23.50 16.50
CA ASP A 503 -9.64 24.35 16.21
C ASP A 503 -10.50 24.66 17.44
N GLU A 504 -10.67 23.66 18.31
CA GLU A 504 -11.76 23.63 19.28
C GLU A 504 -11.43 22.84 20.55
N ILE A 505 -11.81 23.40 21.70
CA ILE A 505 -11.93 22.72 23.00
C ILE A 505 -13.43 22.56 23.26
N MET A 506 -13.91 21.33 23.42
CA MET A 506 -15.30 21.00 23.71
C MET A 506 -15.41 20.42 25.12
N PHE A 507 -16.46 20.77 25.85
CA PHE A 507 -16.70 20.28 27.20
C PHE A 507 -17.93 19.36 27.21
N GLU A 508 -17.82 18.17 27.80
CA GLU A 508 -18.94 17.24 28.02
C GLU A 508 -19.44 17.36 29.47
N PHE A 509 -20.77 17.28 29.63
CA PHE A 509 -21.47 17.51 30.89
C PHE A 509 -22.45 16.36 31.19
N GLN A 510 -22.41 15.88 32.44
CA GLN A 510 -23.47 15.03 33.01
C GLN A 510 -24.36 15.85 33.98
N GLU A 511 -25.35 15.23 34.62
CA GLU A 511 -26.25 15.89 35.59
C GLU A 511 -25.50 16.44 36.81
N GLY A 512 -24.93 17.64 36.66
CA GLY A 512 -24.26 18.34 37.74
C GLY A 512 -22.75 18.49 37.64
N GLY A 513 -22.20 18.59 36.43
CA GLY A 513 -20.87 19.17 36.21
C GLY A 513 -20.29 18.82 34.86
N CYS A 514 -19.17 19.46 34.52
CA CYS A 514 -18.29 18.95 33.47
C CYS A 514 -17.71 17.62 33.94
N ASP A 515 -17.64 16.65 33.03
CA ASP A 515 -17.09 15.31 33.28
C ASP A 515 -15.81 15.09 32.45
N ALA A 516 -15.82 15.54 31.19
CA ALA A 516 -14.69 15.45 30.27
C ALA A 516 -14.48 16.73 29.43
N VAL A 517 -13.24 16.93 28.98
CA VAL A 517 -12.82 17.95 28.03
C VAL A 517 -12.14 17.29 26.84
N HIS A 518 -12.54 17.72 25.66
CA HIS A 518 -12.16 17.17 24.37
C HIS A 518 -11.47 18.25 23.51
N MET A 519 -10.16 18.15 23.28
CA MET A 519 -9.48 19.06 22.33
C MET A 519 -9.37 18.39 20.97
N LYS A 520 -9.88 19.04 19.91
CA LYS A 520 -9.76 18.58 18.52
C LYS A 520 -8.60 19.28 17.80
N PHE A 521 -7.73 18.50 17.16
CA PHE A 521 -6.57 19.01 16.41
C PHE A 521 -6.78 18.85 14.89
N GLY A 522 -7.24 19.90 14.22
CA GLY A 522 -7.55 19.91 12.78
C GLY A 522 -8.94 19.38 12.43
N ASP A 523 -9.27 19.33 11.14
CA ASP A 523 -10.62 18.98 10.63
C ASP A 523 -11.04 17.53 10.93
N ASP A 524 -10.11 16.59 11.13
CA ASP A 524 -10.38 15.15 11.24
C ASP A 524 -10.86 14.73 12.66
N GLU A 525 -11.96 13.99 12.74
CA GLU A 525 -12.56 13.55 14.01
C GLU A 525 -11.72 12.48 14.74
N ALA A 526 -10.78 11.84 14.04
CA ALA A 526 -9.80 10.94 14.64
C ALA A 526 -8.80 11.62 15.62
N PHE A 527 -8.76 12.96 15.67
CA PHE A 527 -7.83 13.73 16.54
C PHE A 527 -8.49 14.41 17.74
N VAL A 528 -9.61 13.87 18.23
CA VAL A 528 -10.15 14.22 19.55
C VAL A 528 -9.26 13.63 20.66
N LYS A 529 -8.89 14.45 21.64
CA LYS A 529 -8.07 14.10 22.80
C LYS A 529 -8.85 14.37 24.08
N ASP A 530 -8.82 13.43 25.02
CA ASP A 530 -9.70 13.46 26.20
C ASP A 530 -8.92 13.73 27.51
N TRP A 531 -9.51 14.56 28.37
CA TRP A 531 -9.12 14.77 29.78
C TRP A 531 -10.38 14.70 30.66
N ALA A 532 -10.32 14.02 31.80
CA ALA A 532 -11.40 13.95 32.79
C ALA A 532 -11.29 15.05 33.86
N VAL A 533 -12.42 15.41 34.47
CA VAL A 533 -12.51 16.38 35.57
C VAL A 533 -12.09 15.78 36.91
N SER A 534 -11.45 16.57 37.78
CA SER A 534 -10.99 16.11 39.11
C SER A 534 -11.79 16.58 40.32
N GLU A 535 -12.79 17.46 40.18
CA GLU A 535 -13.76 17.87 41.23
C GLU A 535 -14.98 18.59 40.59
N VAL A 536 -16.19 18.44 41.15
CA VAL A 536 -17.49 18.58 40.40
C VAL A 536 -18.53 19.49 41.10
N CYS A 537 -19.39 20.21 40.34
CA CYS A 537 -20.47 21.09 40.86
C CYS A 537 -21.72 21.25 39.94
N ALA A 538 -22.91 21.31 40.57
CA ALA A 538 -24.29 21.15 40.05
C ALA A 538 -24.91 22.30 39.19
N SER A 539 -25.99 22.16 38.36
CA SER A 539 -26.73 21.03 37.71
C SER A 539 -27.94 21.49 36.85
N GLY A 540 -28.32 20.76 35.79
CA GLY A 540 -29.61 20.94 35.05
C GLY A 540 -29.70 20.26 33.66
N THR A 541 -30.91 20.04 33.12
CA THR A 541 -31.18 19.25 31.88
C THR A 541 -32.26 19.86 30.95
N CYS A 542 -32.33 19.45 29.66
CA CYS A 542 -33.48 19.69 28.74
C CYS A 542 -33.49 18.80 27.46
N GLU A 543 -34.59 18.76 26.70
CA GLU A 543 -34.89 17.76 25.64
C GLU A 543 -34.91 18.27 24.15
N SER A 544 -35.20 17.37 23.20
CA SER A 544 -34.98 17.46 21.72
C SER A 544 -36.24 17.64 20.84
N SER A 545 -36.09 17.91 19.52
CA SER A 545 -36.95 17.37 18.41
C SER A 545 -36.60 17.89 16.98
N ASN A 546 -37.23 17.32 15.93
CA ASN A 546 -37.10 17.64 14.48
C ASN A 546 -38.50 17.43 13.78
N PRO A 547 -38.78 16.89 12.55
CA PRO A 547 -37.98 16.42 11.39
C PRO A 547 -38.45 16.84 9.95
N THR A 548 -37.50 17.11 9.03
CA THR A 548 -37.55 16.84 7.54
C THR A 548 -38.56 17.52 6.57
N ARG A 549 -38.21 17.59 5.25
CA ARG A 549 -39.17 17.45 4.12
C ARG A 549 -38.54 17.08 2.75
N THR A 550 -39.36 16.58 1.82
CA THR A 550 -39.00 15.98 0.50
C THR A 550 -39.86 16.47 -0.69
N LYS A 551 -39.49 16.18 -1.96
CA LYS A 551 -40.41 16.19 -3.13
C LYS A 551 -39.90 15.47 -4.43
N ARG A 552 -40.83 15.21 -5.37
CA ARG A 552 -40.71 14.64 -6.75
C ARG A 552 -41.24 15.66 -7.81
N THR A 553 -41.31 15.48 -9.14
CA THR A 553 -41.23 14.35 -10.14
C THR A 553 -40.72 14.94 -11.51
N THR A 554 -40.81 14.45 -12.77
CA THR A 554 -41.67 13.47 -13.50
C THR A 554 -40.90 12.81 -14.70
N VAL A 555 -41.53 12.53 -15.87
CA VAL A 555 -41.04 11.73 -17.04
C VAL A 555 -41.68 12.25 -18.36
N SER A 556 -41.07 11.99 -19.53
CA SER A 556 -41.78 11.89 -20.83
C SER A 556 -41.10 10.92 -21.81
N THR A 557 -41.78 10.49 -22.89
CA THR A 557 -41.38 9.38 -23.79
C THR A 557 -41.83 9.58 -25.25
N SER A 558 -41.21 8.87 -26.21
CA SER A 558 -41.81 8.62 -27.54
C SER A 558 -41.32 7.30 -28.17
N THR A 559 -42.07 6.77 -29.14
CA THR A 559 -41.83 5.46 -29.80
C THR A 559 -42.13 5.59 -31.30
N LYS A 560 -41.48 4.78 -32.15
CA LYS A 560 -41.82 4.67 -33.58
C LYS A 560 -41.57 3.25 -34.11
N THR A 561 -42.46 2.77 -34.98
CA THR A 561 -42.42 1.44 -35.61
C THR A 561 -42.65 1.60 -37.12
N VAL A 562 -42.04 0.76 -37.97
CA VAL A 562 -42.23 0.78 -39.43
C VAL A 562 -42.26 -0.64 -39.99
N GLY A 563 -43.47 -1.15 -40.24
CA GLY A 563 -43.73 -2.32 -41.10
C GLY A 563 -43.15 -3.67 -40.66
N ASP A 564 -43.25 -4.63 -41.58
CA ASP A 564 -42.76 -5.99 -41.44
C ASP A 564 -41.41 -6.14 -42.17
N ALA A 565 -40.40 -6.66 -41.45
CA ALA A 565 -38.99 -6.96 -41.82
C ALA A 565 -38.54 -6.79 -43.30
N THR A 566 -37.36 -6.26 -43.62
CA THR A 566 -36.02 -6.78 -43.20
C THR A 566 -34.91 -5.83 -43.70
N VAL A 567 -33.71 -5.83 -43.09
CA VAL A 567 -32.34 -5.58 -43.66
C VAL A 567 -31.38 -5.11 -42.55
N THR A 568 -30.08 -5.42 -42.45
CA THR A 568 -29.21 -6.58 -42.85
C THR A 568 -27.91 -6.44 -42.02
N THR A 569 -27.20 -7.54 -41.73
CA THR A 569 -25.90 -7.52 -41.04
C THR A 569 -24.75 -6.98 -41.90
N SER A 570 -23.98 -6.02 -41.38
CA SER A 570 -22.64 -5.66 -41.88
C SER A 570 -21.78 -5.06 -40.76
N PHE A 571 -20.45 -5.17 -40.89
CA PHE A 571 -19.49 -4.66 -39.90
C PHE A 571 -19.48 -3.12 -39.85
N ASN A 572 -19.25 -2.56 -38.66
CA ASN A 572 -18.96 -1.14 -38.44
C ASN A 572 -17.71 -0.99 -37.55
N THR A 573 -16.69 -0.31 -38.06
CA THR A 573 -15.69 0.37 -37.23
C THR A 573 -16.22 1.78 -36.97
N ILE A 574 -16.28 2.21 -35.71
CA ILE A 574 -16.68 3.58 -35.36
C ILE A 574 -15.43 4.41 -35.08
N THR A 575 -14.96 5.14 -36.09
CA THR A 575 -13.94 6.19 -35.92
C THR A 575 -14.62 7.52 -35.63
N THR A 576 -14.32 8.10 -34.46
CA THR A 576 -14.63 9.51 -34.17
C THR A 576 -13.45 10.36 -34.62
N THR A 577 -13.67 11.25 -35.58
CA THR A 577 -12.62 12.10 -36.14
C THR A 577 -12.26 13.24 -35.19
N ASP A 578 -11.45 12.93 -34.18
CA ASP A 578 -10.64 13.89 -33.44
C ASP A 578 -9.18 13.48 -33.63
N SER A 579 -8.41 14.33 -34.31
CA SER A 579 -7.05 14.05 -34.80
C SER A 579 -5.98 14.13 -33.71
N SER A 580 -6.34 13.70 -32.50
CA SER A 580 -5.50 13.57 -31.30
C SER A 580 -5.46 12.12 -30.76
N ASN A 581 -6.30 11.23 -31.30
CA ASN A 581 -6.41 9.85 -30.87
C ASN A 581 -5.20 8.97 -31.27
N ALA A 582 -4.44 8.49 -30.29
CA ALA A 582 -3.35 7.54 -30.50
C ALA A 582 -3.78 6.26 -31.24
N LEU A 583 -5.05 5.86 -31.08
CA LEU A 583 -5.66 4.69 -31.73
C LEU A 583 -5.62 4.74 -33.27
N GLU A 584 -5.57 5.93 -33.89
CA GLU A 584 -5.46 6.08 -35.35
C GLU A 584 -4.06 5.70 -35.88
N THR A 585 -3.05 5.62 -35.01
CA THR A 585 -1.68 5.26 -35.38
C THR A 585 -1.38 3.76 -35.31
N VAL A 586 -2.33 2.95 -34.82
CA VAL A 586 -2.17 1.51 -34.63
C VAL A 586 -2.48 0.75 -35.92
N ASP A 587 -1.52 -0.03 -36.43
CA ASP A 587 -1.78 -0.96 -37.52
C ASP A 587 -2.52 -2.21 -37.00
N TRP A 588 -3.84 -2.11 -36.96
CA TRP A 588 -4.75 -3.18 -36.56
C TRP A 588 -4.66 -4.43 -37.46
N VAL A 589 -4.20 -4.29 -38.72
CA VAL A 589 -4.02 -5.43 -39.64
C VAL A 589 -2.77 -6.21 -39.26
N ALA A 590 -1.63 -5.52 -39.07
CA ALA A 590 -0.39 -6.15 -38.62
C ALA A 590 -0.54 -6.78 -37.22
N LEU A 591 -1.22 -6.10 -36.28
CA LEU A 591 -1.50 -6.64 -34.95
C LEU A 591 -2.38 -7.90 -35.01
N THR A 592 -3.41 -7.92 -35.87
CA THR A 592 -4.25 -9.11 -36.07
C THR A 592 -3.44 -10.28 -36.67
N GLN A 593 -2.54 -10.00 -37.63
CA GLN A 593 -1.67 -11.01 -38.22
C GLN A 593 -0.65 -11.56 -37.21
N GLU A 594 -0.09 -10.72 -36.34
CA GLU A 594 0.79 -11.13 -35.24
C GLU A 594 0.07 -12.05 -34.25
N ILE A 595 -1.14 -11.70 -33.82
CA ILE A 595 -1.96 -12.52 -32.93
C ILE A 595 -2.30 -13.87 -33.58
N GLU A 596 -2.70 -13.90 -34.86
CA GLU A 596 -3.03 -15.15 -35.56
C GLU A 596 -1.81 -16.05 -35.83
N ALA A 597 -0.64 -15.47 -36.13
CA ALA A 597 0.60 -16.23 -36.24
C ALA A 597 0.99 -16.83 -34.88
N ALA A 598 0.98 -16.02 -33.82
CA ALA A 598 1.25 -16.47 -32.46
C ALA A 598 0.27 -17.55 -31.99
N ARG A 599 -1.00 -17.49 -32.43
CA ARG A 599 -2.04 -18.51 -32.16
C ARG A 599 -1.75 -19.85 -32.83
N GLN A 600 -1.25 -19.83 -34.07
CA GLN A 600 -0.89 -21.05 -34.81
C GLN A 600 0.29 -21.78 -34.14
N ASP A 601 1.29 -21.03 -33.66
CA ASP A 601 2.43 -21.55 -32.88
C ASP A 601 2.17 -21.66 -31.37
N TRP A 602 0.90 -21.57 -30.92
CA TRP A 602 0.55 -21.62 -29.51
C TRP A 602 0.41 -23.05 -28.97
N THR A 603 1.56 -23.66 -28.69
CA THR A 603 1.66 -25.03 -28.14
C THR A 603 1.80 -25.09 -26.61
N VAL A 604 1.70 -23.93 -25.95
CA VAL A 604 1.83 -23.74 -24.49
C VAL A 604 0.47 -23.94 -23.82
N PRO A 605 0.27 -24.98 -23.00
CA PRO A 605 -0.93 -25.10 -22.16
C PRO A 605 -0.84 -24.10 -21.01
N GLY A 606 -1.96 -23.88 -20.34
CA GLY A 606 -1.96 -23.11 -19.10
C GLY A 606 -1.28 -23.87 -17.98
N VAL A 607 -0.65 -23.11 -17.09
CA VAL A 607 -0.69 -23.47 -15.68
C VAL A 607 -2.18 -23.57 -15.34
N ALA A 608 -2.65 -24.79 -15.05
CA ALA A 608 -3.99 -24.94 -14.50
C ALA A 608 -4.00 -24.24 -13.14
N GLY A 609 -5.00 -23.39 -12.90
CA GLY A 609 -5.30 -23.02 -11.51
C GLY A 609 -5.56 -24.32 -10.76
N LEU A 610 -4.75 -24.60 -9.73
CA LEU A 610 -4.95 -25.77 -8.88
C LEU A 610 -6.38 -25.73 -8.31
N PRO A 611 -6.93 -26.88 -7.87
CA PRO A 611 -8.04 -26.87 -6.93
C PRO A 611 -7.59 -26.19 -5.63
N SER A 612 -7.71 -24.86 -5.57
CA SER A 612 -7.56 -24.12 -4.32
C SER A 612 -8.65 -24.55 -3.34
N HIS A 613 -8.52 -24.16 -2.08
CA HIS A 613 -9.55 -24.33 -1.06
C HIS A 613 -10.96 -23.87 -1.51
N ASP A 614 -11.04 -22.93 -2.45
CA ASP A 614 -12.28 -22.36 -2.99
C ASP A 614 -13.00 -23.29 -3.98
N ASN A 615 -12.25 -23.94 -4.88
CA ASN A 615 -12.81 -24.90 -5.84
C ASN A 615 -13.46 -26.11 -5.14
N LEU A 616 -13.11 -26.34 -3.87
CA LEU A 616 -13.70 -27.36 -3.01
C LEU A 616 -15.10 -26.99 -2.49
N MET A 617 -15.59 -25.76 -2.69
CA MET A 617 -16.97 -25.36 -2.35
C MET A 617 -18.02 -26.17 -3.14
N THR A 618 -17.62 -26.75 -4.28
CA THR A 618 -18.44 -27.61 -5.15
C THR A 618 -18.86 -28.97 -4.54
N VAL A 619 -18.40 -29.30 -3.32
CA VAL A 619 -18.91 -30.48 -2.57
C VAL A 619 -20.24 -30.23 -1.87
N TRP A 620 -20.71 -28.99 -1.82
CA TRP A 620 -21.93 -28.56 -1.14
C TRP A 620 -23.11 -28.42 -2.11
N SER A 621 -24.33 -28.44 -1.57
CA SER A 621 -25.57 -28.46 -2.36
C SER A 621 -26.15 -27.07 -2.67
N SER A 622 -25.71 -26.00 -1.98
CA SER A 622 -26.12 -24.62 -2.25
C SER A 622 -25.14 -23.57 -1.72
N VAL A 623 -25.33 -22.32 -2.13
CA VAL A 623 -24.61 -21.14 -1.61
C VAL A 623 -24.80 -20.98 -0.10
N GLU A 624 -26.03 -21.10 0.41
CA GLU A 624 -26.31 -21.08 1.86
C GLU A 624 -25.50 -22.13 2.62
N GLU A 625 -25.42 -23.36 2.11
CA GLU A 625 -24.69 -24.43 2.77
C GLU A 625 -23.18 -24.17 2.75
N ALA A 626 -22.61 -23.83 1.59
CA ALA A 626 -21.19 -23.52 1.45
C ALA A 626 -20.78 -22.33 2.33
N ASN A 627 -21.57 -21.24 2.33
CA ASN A 627 -21.35 -20.09 3.20
C ASN A 627 -21.44 -20.44 4.70
N SER A 628 -22.30 -21.40 5.08
CA SER A 628 -22.38 -21.87 6.47
C SER A 628 -21.09 -22.56 6.96
N LYS A 629 -20.23 -23.01 6.04
CA LYS A 629 -18.96 -23.70 6.34
C LYS A 629 -17.75 -22.79 6.42
N ILE A 630 -17.82 -21.57 5.86
CA ILE A 630 -16.71 -20.60 5.85
C ILE A 630 -16.10 -20.39 7.26
N LYS A 631 -16.93 -20.37 8.30
CA LYS A 631 -16.53 -20.24 9.72
C LYS A 631 -15.59 -21.34 10.25
N PHE A 632 -15.45 -22.45 9.53
CA PHE A 632 -14.58 -23.58 9.89
C PHE A 632 -13.26 -23.58 9.10
N LEU A 633 -13.09 -22.67 8.13
CA LEU A 633 -11.84 -22.49 7.40
C LEU A 633 -10.75 -21.94 8.32
N LYS A 634 -9.55 -22.54 8.25
CA LYS A 634 -8.36 -22.06 8.95
C LYS A 634 -7.57 -21.15 8.00
N PRO A 635 -7.43 -19.84 8.26
CA PRO A 635 -6.59 -18.98 7.43
C PRO A 635 -5.12 -19.35 7.66
N SER A 636 -4.32 -19.42 6.58
CA SER A 636 -2.91 -19.81 6.65
C SER A 636 -1.95 -18.66 7.02
N LYS A 637 -2.50 -17.45 7.27
CA LYS A 637 -1.86 -16.27 7.84
C LYS A 637 -2.83 -15.58 8.81
N GLN A 638 -2.38 -14.67 9.67
CA GLN A 638 -3.27 -13.93 10.58
C GLN A 638 -4.18 -12.93 9.82
N PHE A 639 -5.26 -12.50 10.47
CA PHE A 639 -6.17 -11.50 9.91
C PHE A 639 -5.43 -10.24 9.44
N ARG A 640 -5.68 -9.86 8.17
CA ARG A 640 -5.05 -8.75 7.43
C ARG A 640 -3.51 -8.73 7.43
N GLU A 641 -2.83 -9.84 7.71
CA GLU A 641 -1.36 -9.90 7.77
C GLU A 641 -0.70 -9.73 6.38
N LYS A 642 -1.26 -10.44 5.39
CA LYS A 642 -0.89 -10.43 3.97
C LYS A 642 -2.16 -10.60 3.12
N PHE A 643 -2.14 -10.12 1.88
CA PHE A 643 -3.15 -10.49 0.87
C PHE A 643 -3.19 -12.01 0.65
N GLN A 644 -4.40 -12.57 0.60
CA GLN A 644 -4.68 -13.92 0.13
C GLN A 644 -5.92 -13.85 -0.75
N TYR A 645 -5.83 -14.32 -2.00
CA TYR A 645 -6.99 -14.44 -2.87
C TYR A 645 -7.90 -15.56 -2.35
N ASN A 646 -9.21 -15.32 -2.28
CA ASN A 646 -10.18 -16.31 -1.82
C ASN A 646 -11.53 -16.11 -2.52
N ASN A 647 -11.85 -17.05 -3.41
CA ASN A 647 -13.07 -17.05 -4.20
C ASN A 647 -14.33 -17.26 -3.31
N GLY A 648 -14.19 -18.06 -2.24
CA GLY A 648 -15.27 -18.29 -1.26
C GLY A 648 -15.79 -17.01 -0.58
N MET A 649 -14.94 -16.01 -0.35
CA MET A 649 -15.37 -14.71 0.20
C MET A 649 -16.26 -13.93 -0.78
N TYR A 650 -16.06 -14.10 -2.09
CA TYR A 650 -16.86 -13.44 -3.11
C TYR A 650 -18.25 -14.07 -3.25
N ASN A 651 -18.38 -15.39 -3.09
CA ASN A 651 -19.70 -16.04 -2.97
C ASN A 651 -20.47 -15.56 -1.73
N LEU A 652 -19.79 -15.37 -0.58
CA LEU A 652 -20.41 -14.80 0.61
C LEU A 652 -20.85 -13.34 0.39
N ALA A 653 -20.00 -12.51 -0.21
CA ALA A 653 -20.33 -11.12 -0.53
C ALA A 653 -21.50 -11.01 -1.53
N GLY A 654 -21.51 -11.86 -2.57
CA GLY A 654 -22.58 -11.92 -3.56
C GLY A 654 -23.92 -12.34 -2.94
N TRP A 655 -23.90 -13.36 -2.09
CA TRP A 655 -25.05 -13.83 -1.32
C TRP A 655 -25.63 -12.74 -0.41
N ILE A 656 -24.77 -12.02 0.35
CA ILE A 656 -25.17 -10.86 1.16
C ILE A 656 -25.81 -9.78 0.27
N GLY A 657 -25.22 -9.48 -0.88
CA GLY A 657 -25.77 -8.54 -1.86
C GLY A 657 -27.18 -8.93 -2.32
N GLY A 658 -27.41 -10.21 -2.64
CA GLY A 658 -28.74 -10.73 -3.00
C GLY A 658 -29.75 -10.50 -1.87
N LYS A 659 -29.42 -10.89 -0.63
CA LYS A 659 -30.30 -10.67 0.53
C LYS A 659 -30.60 -9.18 0.78
N LEU A 660 -29.65 -8.27 0.52
CA LEU A 660 -29.85 -6.82 0.63
C LEU A 660 -30.69 -6.21 -0.52
N HIS A 661 -30.63 -6.78 -1.73
CA HIS A 661 -31.54 -6.45 -2.83
C HIS A 661 -32.95 -7.02 -2.62
N GLY A 662 -33.06 -8.12 -1.85
CA GLY A 662 -34.30 -8.83 -1.56
C GLY A 662 -34.56 -10.03 -2.48
N SER A 663 -33.55 -10.52 -3.21
CA SER A 663 -33.65 -11.70 -4.09
C SER A 663 -32.31 -12.47 -4.15
N THR A 664 -31.97 -13.06 -5.30
CA THR A 664 -30.68 -13.73 -5.57
C THR A 664 -29.58 -12.73 -5.94
N TRP A 665 -28.33 -13.22 -6.02
CA TRP A 665 -27.22 -12.45 -6.60
C TRP A 665 -27.41 -12.23 -8.11
N ASP A 666 -27.89 -13.28 -8.81
CA ASP A 666 -28.32 -13.21 -10.22
C ASP A 666 -29.24 -12.00 -10.48
N ASP A 667 -30.30 -11.84 -9.68
CA ASP A 667 -31.25 -10.73 -9.81
C ASP A 667 -30.62 -9.37 -9.47
N LEU A 668 -29.76 -9.29 -8.44
CA LEU A 668 -29.03 -8.07 -8.11
C LEU A 668 -28.19 -7.60 -9.31
N VAL A 669 -27.35 -8.48 -9.87
CA VAL A 669 -26.47 -8.15 -11.00
C VAL A 669 -27.30 -7.85 -12.26
N SER A 670 -28.37 -8.61 -12.50
CA SER A 670 -29.31 -8.39 -13.59
C SER A 670 -29.98 -7.01 -13.51
N ASP A 671 -30.54 -6.64 -12.35
CA ASP A 671 -31.29 -5.39 -12.15
C ASP A 671 -30.41 -4.14 -12.03
N LYS A 672 -29.22 -4.25 -11.41
CA LYS A 672 -28.35 -3.08 -11.15
C LYS A 672 -27.28 -2.88 -12.22
N ILE A 673 -26.86 -3.92 -12.94
CA ILE A 673 -25.73 -3.86 -13.88
C ILE A 673 -26.18 -4.23 -15.30
N LEU A 674 -26.67 -5.45 -15.52
CA LEU A 674 -26.87 -5.98 -16.88
C LEU A 674 -28.02 -5.29 -17.63
N LYS A 675 -29.21 -5.18 -17.02
CA LYS A 675 -30.35 -4.49 -17.62
C LYS A 675 -30.07 -2.99 -17.82
N PRO A 676 -29.50 -2.23 -16.85
CA PRO A 676 -29.16 -0.81 -17.05
C PRO A 676 -28.09 -0.54 -18.10
N LEU A 677 -27.11 -1.43 -18.28
CA LEU A 677 -26.09 -1.31 -19.32
C LEU A 677 -26.52 -1.92 -20.68
N GLY A 678 -27.67 -2.60 -20.75
CA GLY A 678 -28.11 -3.30 -21.96
C GLY A 678 -27.19 -4.46 -22.36
N MET A 679 -26.66 -5.20 -21.38
CA MET A 679 -25.78 -6.37 -21.57
C MET A 679 -26.62 -7.64 -21.82
N THR A 680 -27.23 -7.73 -22.99
CA THR A 680 -28.23 -8.76 -23.33
C THR A 680 -27.66 -10.13 -23.71
N ASN A 681 -26.34 -10.26 -23.81
CA ASN A 681 -25.60 -11.49 -24.10
C ASN A 681 -24.67 -11.83 -22.93
N THR A 682 -25.06 -11.42 -21.72
CA THR A 682 -24.33 -11.65 -20.47
C THR A 682 -25.26 -12.39 -19.50
N TYR A 683 -24.73 -13.44 -18.90
CA TYR A 683 -25.46 -14.35 -18.03
C TYR A 683 -24.64 -14.59 -16.77
N THR A 684 -25.30 -14.68 -15.63
CA THR A 684 -24.66 -14.78 -14.32
C THR A 684 -24.36 -16.23 -13.91
N ASN A 685 -24.95 -17.22 -14.59
CA ASN A 685 -24.83 -18.64 -14.26
C ASN A 685 -24.62 -19.49 -15.52
N LEU A 686 -23.61 -20.39 -15.52
CA LEU A 686 -23.29 -21.30 -16.63
C LEU A 686 -24.40 -22.30 -16.98
N GLY A 687 -25.37 -22.57 -16.08
CA GLY A 687 -26.54 -23.39 -16.39
C GLY A 687 -27.33 -22.89 -17.59
N ASN A 688 -27.24 -21.59 -17.88
CA ASN A 688 -27.82 -20.98 -19.07
C ASN A 688 -27.15 -21.42 -20.39
N MET A 689 -25.89 -21.90 -20.39
CA MET A 689 -25.15 -22.26 -21.61
C MET A 689 -25.90 -23.26 -22.50
N ALA A 690 -26.57 -24.25 -21.88
CA ALA A 690 -27.31 -25.27 -22.60
C ALA A 690 -28.50 -24.72 -23.40
N ALA A 691 -28.96 -23.51 -23.08
CA ALA A 691 -30.04 -22.80 -23.79
C ALA A 691 -29.53 -21.73 -24.77
N LEU A 692 -28.22 -21.45 -24.83
CA LEU A 692 -27.64 -20.47 -25.75
C LEU A 692 -27.28 -21.12 -27.10
N GLU A 693 -27.87 -20.64 -28.20
CA GLU A 693 -27.51 -21.09 -29.55
C GLU A 693 -26.08 -20.69 -29.95
N ASN A 694 -25.63 -19.52 -29.49
CA ASN A 694 -24.28 -18.99 -29.73
C ASN A 694 -23.50 -18.89 -28.41
N HIS A 695 -22.73 -19.92 -28.09
CA HIS A 695 -21.80 -19.94 -26.94
C HIS A 695 -20.45 -20.55 -27.35
N SER A 696 -19.39 -20.14 -26.66
CA SER A 696 -18.10 -20.84 -26.74
C SER A 696 -18.08 -22.03 -25.78
N ARG A 697 -17.38 -23.11 -26.14
CA ARG A 697 -17.11 -24.25 -25.25
C ARG A 697 -15.65 -24.23 -24.81
N GLY A 698 -15.38 -24.53 -23.56
CA GLY A 698 -14.03 -24.59 -23.01
C GLY A 698 -13.21 -25.76 -23.55
N HIS A 699 -11.90 -25.57 -23.68
CA HIS A 699 -10.97 -26.58 -24.17
C HIS A 699 -9.75 -26.73 -23.27
N ILE A 700 -9.39 -28.00 -23.03
CA ILE A 700 -8.19 -28.41 -22.30
C ILE A 700 -7.28 -29.22 -23.24
N GLN A 701 -5.97 -29.05 -23.12
CA GLN A 701 -5.01 -29.80 -23.92
C GLN A 701 -4.55 -31.04 -23.15
N ARG A 702 -4.48 -32.19 -23.82
CA ARG A 702 -4.01 -33.49 -23.30
C ARG A 702 -2.50 -33.67 -23.45
N LYS A 703 -1.94 -34.66 -22.73
CA LYS A 703 -0.50 -35.00 -22.75
C LYS A 703 0.05 -35.27 -24.17
N ASP A 704 -0.77 -35.80 -25.08
CA ASP A 704 -0.46 -36.00 -26.51
C ASP A 704 -0.55 -34.73 -27.38
N LYS A 705 -0.83 -33.56 -26.79
CA LYS A 705 -1.12 -32.26 -27.41
C LYS A 705 -2.48 -32.15 -28.13
N SER A 706 -3.32 -33.18 -28.10
CA SER A 706 -4.70 -33.09 -28.61
C SER A 706 -5.57 -32.19 -27.72
N TRP A 707 -6.67 -31.66 -28.27
CA TRP A 707 -7.64 -30.86 -27.51
C TRP A 707 -8.85 -31.71 -27.15
N ARG A 708 -9.26 -31.65 -25.87
CA ARG A 708 -10.56 -32.12 -25.39
C ARG A 708 -11.46 -30.91 -25.18
N THR A 709 -12.60 -30.87 -25.86
CA THR A 709 -13.72 -29.98 -25.54
C THR A 709 -14.37 -30.44 -24.24
N LEU A 710 -14.75 -29.50 -23.39
CA LEU A 710 -15.46 -29.79 -22.13
C LEU A 710 -16.98 -29.88 -22.34
N GLY A 711 -17.62 -30.73 -21.54
CA GLY A 711 -19.07 -30.75 -21.35
C GLY A 711 -19.53 -29.81 -20.24
N TYR A 712 -20.84 -29.60 -20.09
CA TYR A 712 -21.38 -28.84 -18.94
C TYR A 712 -21.06 -29.58 -17.62
N GLU A 713 -21.15 -30.90 -17.67
CA GLU A 713 -20.79 -31.85 -16.64
C GLU A 713 -19.32 -31.76 -16.17
N ASP A 714 -18.40 -31.20 -16.96
CA ASP A 714 -17.01 -31.02 -16.55
C ASP A 714 -16.80 -29.81 -15.62
N HIS A 715 -17.71 -28.83 -15.61
CA HIS A 715 -17.50 -27.55 -14.92
C HIS A 715 -17.92 -27.50 -13.43
N GLY A 716 -18.58 -28.53 -12.90
CA GLY A 716 -18.98 -28.61 -11.47
C GLY A 716 -20.48 -28.44 -11.21
N ILE A 717 -20.84 -28.10 -9.96
CA ILE A 717 -22.12 -27.45 -9.66
C ILE A 717 -21.83 -25.95 -9.70
N VAL A 718 -22.63 -25.21 -10.45
CA VAL A 718 -22.34 -23.81 -10.79
C VAL A 718 -23.00 -22.84 -9.81
N GLU A 719 -24.10 -23.27 -9.20
CA GLU A 719 -24.88 -22.53 -8.21
C GLU A 719 -24.02 -22.14 -6.99
N THR A 720 -23.02 -22.94 -6.59
CA THR A 720 -22.10 -22.59 -5.49
C THR A 720 -21.08 -21.49 -5.83
N SER A 721 -21.02 -21.04 -7.08
CA SER A 721 -20.00 -20.14 -7.64
C SER A 721 -20.57 -18.85 -8.26
N GLU A 722 -21.80 -18.48 -7.86
CA GLU A 722 -22.48 -17.25 -8.29
C GLU A 722 -21.57 -16.01 -8.17
N GLY A 723 -20.98 -15.77 -6.99
CA GLY A 723 -20.21 -14.56 -6.74
C GLY A 723 -18.79 -14.55 -7.31
N ASP A 724 -18.26 -15.69 -7.78
CA ASP A 724 -16.80 -15.90 -7.89
C ASP A 724 -16.28 -16.45 -9.23
N GLY A 725 -17.15 -16.90 -10.14
CA GLY A 725 -16.70 -17.47 -11.41
C GLY A 725 -17.76 -17.85 -12.45
N SER A 726 -19.05 -17.85 -12.13
CA SER A 726 -20.10 -18.39 -13.00
C SER A 726 -20.55 -17.50 -14.18
N MET A 727 -20.00 -16.29 -14.31
CA MET A 727 -20.42 -15.32 -15.34
C MET A 727 -19.95 -15.67 -16.75
N LEU A 728 -20.84 -15.43 -17.72
CA LEU A 728 -20.59 -15.52 -19.17
C LEU A 728 -20.91 -14.17 -19.81
N SER A 729 -20.10 -13.74 -20.76
CA SER A 729 -20.34 -12.50 -21.51
C SER A 729 -19.72 -12.55 -22.90
N SER A 730 -19.99 -11.51 -23.69
CA SER A 730 -19.37 -11.24 -24.98
C SER A 730 -18.53 -9.97 -24.92
N VAL A 731 -17.54 -9.83 -25.80
CA VAL A 731 -16.70 -8.62 -25.87
C VAL A 731 -17.54 -7.35 -26.03
N ASN A 732 -18.65 -7.42 -26.78
CA ASN A 732 -19.58 -6.30 -27.00
C ASN A 732 -20.33 -5.86 -25.74
N ASP A 733 -20.58 -6.77 -24.79
CA ASP A 733 -21.22 -6.45 -23.51
C ASP A 733 -20.19 -6.00 -22.48
N MET A 734 -19.06 -6.72 -22.38
CA MET A 734 -17.93 -6.33 -21.53
C MET A 734 -17.43 -4.92 -21.86
N ALA A 735 -17.47 -4.50 -23.13
CA ALA A 735 -17.13 -3.13 -23.54
C ALA A 735 -18.04 -2.06 -22.90
N LYS A 736 -19.32 -2.36 -22.66
CA LYS A 736 -20.28 -1.44 -22.01
C LYS A 736 -19.96 -1.29 -20.52
N TRP A 737 -19.56 -2.38 -19.87
CA TRP A 737 -19.13 -2.39 -18.47
C TRP A 737 -17.75 -1.74 -18.28
N VAL A 738 -16.81 -1.96 -19.20
CA VAL A 738 -15.51 -1.27 -19.17
C VAL A 738 -15.67 0.24 -19.46
N ALA A 739 -16.59 0.63 -20.34
CA ALA A 739 -16.93 2.05 -20.55
C ALA A 739 -17.50 2.70 -19.27
N LEU A 740 -18.31 1.99 -18.48
CA LEU A 740 -18.77 2.44 -17.15
C LEU A 740 -17.60 2.63 -16.17
N MET A 741 -16.62 1.73 -16.19
CA MET A 741 -15.42 1.83 -15.35
C MET A 741 -14.53 3.01 -15.76
N ASN A 742 -14.28 3.21 -17.06
CA ASN A 742 -13.55 4.38 -17.56
C ASN A 742 -14.24 5.69 -17.17
N LYS A 743 -15.58 5.74 -17.32
CA LYS A 743 -16.43 6.86 -16.92
C LYS A 743 -16.77 6.90 -15.42
N LYS A 744 -16.05 6.14 -14.59
CA LYS A 744 -16.02 6.24 -13.12
C LYS A 744 -17.40 6.16 -12.45
N GLY A 745 -18.25 5.26 -12.95
CA GLY A 745 -19.61 5.02 -12.45
C GLY A 745 -20.74 5.65 -13.27
N ILE A 746 -20.41 6.42 -14.32
CA ILE A 746 -21.38 7.04 -15.24
C ILE A 746 -21.53 6.21 -16.53
N THR A 747 -22.76 5.95 -16.96
CA THR A 747 -23.07 5.18 -18.17
C THR A 747 -22.74 5.94 -19.47
N ALA A 748 -22.85 5.26 -20.61
CA ALA A 748 -22.61 5.86 -21.93
C ALA A 748 -23.51 7.09 -22.20
N ASP A 749 -24.78 7.04 -21.76
CA ASP A 749 -25.80 8.09 -21.86
C ASP A 749 -25.76 9.14 -20.74
N GLY A 750 -24.77 9.10 -19.84
CA GLY A 750 -24.53 10.12 -18.82
C GLY A 750 -25.30 9.95 -17.52
N LYS A 751 -25.91 8.78 -17.28
CA LYS A 751 -26.62 8.45 -16.04
C LYS A 751 -25.64 7.87 -15.01
N GLU A 752 -25.73 8.30 -13.76
CA GLU A 752 -25.00 7.65 -12.66
C GLU A 752 -25.60 6.26 -12.36
N LEU A 753 -24.73 5.23 -12.32
CA LEU A 753 -25.11 3.87 -11.93
C LEU A 753 -24.56 3.48 -10.55
N ILE A 754 -23.36 3.97 -10.22
CA ILE A 754 -22.77 3.96 -8.88
C ILE A 754 -22.19 5.35 -8.60
N SER A 755 -22.24 5.81 -7.35
CA SER A 755 -21.70 7.13 -7.01
C SER A 755 -20.18 7.17 -7.21
N ARG A 756 -19.63 8.36 -7.44
CA ARG A 756 -18.17 8.50 -7.60
C ARG A 756 -17.39 8.02 -6.38
N GLU A 757 -17.93 8.22 -5.19
CA GLU A 757 -17.41 7.68 -3.92
C GLU A 757 -17.37 6.14 -3.93
N SER A 758 -18.46 5.48 -4.38
CA SER A 758 -18.49 4.02 -4.52
C SER A 758 -17.49 3.51 -5.55
N PHE A 759 -17.34 4.19 -6.70
CA PHE A 759 -16.34 3.85 -7.69
C PHE A 759 -14.91 4.00 -7.14
N ASP A 760 -14.59 5.15 -6.54
CA ASP A 760 -13.27 5.41 -5.97
C ASP A 760 -12.96 4.43 -4.84
N ALA A 761 -13.93 4.04 -4.00
CA ALA A 761 -13.75 3.03 -2.97
C ALA A 761 -13.43 1.63 -3.53
N ILE A 762 -13.96 1.27 -4.71
CA ILE A 762 -13.68 0.01 -5.41
C ILE A 762 -12.27 0.00 -6.00
N VAL A 763 -11.86 1.09 -6.66
CA VAL A 763 -10.53 1.22 -7.30
C VAL A 763 -9.45 1.83 -6.40
N THR A 764 -9.72 1.98 -5.09
CA THR A 764 -8.71 2.34 -4.09
C THR A 764 -7.90 1.10 -3.69
N PRO A 765 -6.56 1.12 -3.82
CA PRO A 765 -5.70 0.05 -3.34
C PRO A 765 -5.82 -0.16 -1.82
N ARG A 766 -6.24 -1.35 -1.37
CA ARG A 766 -6.43 -1.68 0.05
C ARG A 766 -5.31 -2.49 0.67
N ILE A 767 -4.65 -3.34 -0.11
CA ILE A 767 -3.54 -4.16 0.34
C ILE A 767 -2.59 -4.46 -0.81
N THR A 768 -1.29 -4.59 -0.51
CA THR A 768 -0.26 -4.99 -1.47
C THR A 768 -0.23 -6.51 -1.64
N ASN A 769 -0.05 -7.01 -2.87
CA ASN A 769 -0.11 -8.46 -3.13
C ASN A 769 1.06 -9.24 -2.48
N GLY A 770 2.13 -8.53 -2.04
CA GLY A 770 3.14 -9.07 -1.13
C GLY A 770 4.05 -10.13 -1.75
N GLY A 771 4.32 -9.99 -3.05
CA GLY A 771 5.29 -10.74 -3.83
C GLY A 771 5.83 -9.86 -4.98
N PRO A 772 6.80 -10.33 -5.76
CA PRO A 772 7.20 -9.64 -6.99
C PRO A 772 6.03 -9.62 -8.00
N PRO A 773 5.85 -8.53 -8.75
CA PRO A 773 4.72 -8.40 -9.68
C PRO A 773 4.79 -9.39 -10.85
N SER A 774 3.64 -9.73 -11.42
CA SER A 774 3.51 -10.81 -12.44
C SER A 774 4.22 -10.54 -13.78
N ASP A 775 4.56 -9.27 -14.02
CA ASP A 775 5.24 -8.72 -15.19
C ASP A 775 6.30 -7.73 -14.67
N SER A 776 7.55 -7.80 -15.13
CA SER A 776 8.63 -6.92 -14.62
C SER A 776 8.48 -5.43 -14.96
N ARG A 777 7.52 -5.07 -15.82
CA ARG A 777 7.10 -3.70 -16.13
C ARG A 777 5.92 -3.24 -15.27
N GLN A 778 5.18 -4.16 -14.66
CA GLN A 778 4.41 -3.88 -13.45
C GLN A 778 5.41 -3.74 -12.29
N GLN A 779 5.16 -2.81 -11.37
CA GLN A 779 6.20 -2.38 -10.42
C GLN A 779 5.71 -2.21 -8.99
N LEU A 780 4.42 -1.92 -8.84
CA LEU A 780 3.66 -2.16 -7.62
C LEU A 780 2.34 -2.80 -8.05
N GLU A 781 1.92 -3.79 -7.28
CA GLU A 781 0.71 -4.59 -7.52
C GLU A 781 -0.04 -4.68 -6.18
N SER A 782 -1.32 -4.34 -6.22
CA SER A 782 -2.18 -4.22 -5.04
C SER A 782 -3.60 -4.64 -5.39
N TYR A 783 -4.42 -4.87 -4.39
CA TYR A 783 -5.80 -5.30 -4.57
C TYR A 783 -6.78 -4.25 -4.03
N GLY A 784 -7.77 -3.90 -4.86
CA GLY A 784 -8.94 -3.11 -4.49
C GLY A 784 -10.10 -3.99 -4.04
N LEU A 785 -11.34 -3.52 -4.21
CA LEU A 785 -12.53 -4.33 -3.92
C LEU A 785 -12.90 -5.16 -5.17
N GLY A 786 -12.19 -6.27 -5.39
CA GLY A 786 -12.41 -7.17 -6.54
C GLY A 786 -11.62 -6.81 -7.79
N TRP A 787 -10.45 -6.18 -7.64
CA TRP A 787 -9.63 -5.71 -8.75
C TRP A 787 -8.14 -5.77 -8.42
N GLU A 788 -7.35 -6.32 -9.33
CA GLU A 788 -5.91 -6.07 -9.42
C GLU A 788 -5.72 -4.59 -9.81
N ILE A 789 -4.94 -3.85 -9.03
CA ILE A 789 -4.56 -2.47 -9.33
C ILE A 789 -3.03 -2.42 -9.37
N TYR A 790 -2.48 -1.97 -10.50
CA TYR A 790 -1.03 -1.89 -10.71
C TYR A 790 -0.66 -0.64 -11.49
N SER A 791 0.61 -0.23 -11.40
CA SER A 791 1.17 0.75 -12.34
C SER A 791 2.05 0.07 -13.39
N ARG A 792 1.88 0.48 -14.64
CA ARG A 792 2.77 0.16 -15.78
C ARG A 792 3.25 1.46 -16.39
N SER A 793 4.56 1.69 -16.41
CA SER A 793 5.19 2.84 -17.05
C SER A 793 4.58 4.21 -16.65
N GLY A 794 4.24 4.35 -15.37
CA GLY A 794 3.63 5.56 -14.79
C GLY A 794 2.11 5.69 -14.99
N LYS A 795 1.49 4.88 -15.85
CA LYS A 795 0.02 4.80 -15.98
C LYS A 795 -0.57 3.90 -14.91
N MET A 796 -1.80 4.22 -14.48
CA MET A 796 -2.59 3.42 -13.54
C MET A 796 -3.50 2.47 -14.33
N ALA A 797 -3.45 1.18 -13.99
CA ALA A 797 -4.27 0.14 -14.57
C ALA A 797 -5.10 -0.55 -13.49
N VAL A 798 -6.35 -0.87 -13.82
CA VAL A 798 -7.24 -1.70 -13.01
C VAL A 798 -7.63 -2.90 -13.87
N GLY A 799 -7.53 -4.11 -13.34
CA GLY A 799 -7.78 -5.32 -14.10
C GLY A 799 -8.16 -6.52 -13.25
N HIS A 800 -8.54 -7.59 -13.95
CA HIS A 800 -8.72 -8.91 -13.36
C HIS A 800 -8.43 -9.96 -14.42
N SER A 801 -7.92 -11.10 -13.99
CA SER A 801 -7.90 -12.34 -14.78
C SER A 801 -9.09 -13.23 -14.40
N GLY A 802 -9.64 -13.98 -15.34
CA GLY A 802 -10.65 -15.00 -15.07
C GLY A 802 -10.09 -16.37 -15.45
N GLY A 803 -10.06 -17.31 -14.51
CA GLY A 803 -9.56 -18.67 -14.74
C GLY A 803 -10.61 -19.70 -14.34
N MET A 804 -11.10 -20.46 -15.31
CA MET A 804 -11.98 -21.62 -15.08
C MET A 804 -11.47 -22.79 -15.93
N MET A 805 -11.83 -24.03 -15.59
CA MET A 805 -11.45 -25.17 -16.42
C MET A 805 -11.89 -24.94 -17.88
N GLY A 806 -10.93 -24.94 -18.81
CA GLY A 806 -11.16 -24.70 -20.23
C GLY A 806 -11.31 -23.23 -20.67
N TYR A 807 -11.21 -22.23 -19.79
CA TYR A 807 -11.34 -20.80 -20.14
C TYR A 807 -10.28 -19.95 -19.44
N VAL A 808 -9.68 -18.99 -20.15
CA VAL A 808 -8.91 -17.91 -19.53
C VAL A 808 -9.35 -16.58 -20.13
N THR A 809 -9.62 -15.61 -19.28
CA THR A 809 -10.04 -14.26 -19.66
C THR A 809 -9.15 -13.21 -19.00
N GLN A 810 -9.07 -12.04 -19.61
CA GLN A 810 -8.40 -10.88 -19.06
C GLN A 810 -9.24 -9.64 -19.38
N VAL A 811 -9.59 -8.88 -18.34
CA VAL A 811 -10.14 -7.53 -18.48
C VAL A 811 -9.18 -6.54 -17.84
N ARG A 812 -8.89 -5.44 -18.55
CA ARG A 812 -8.06 -4.33 -18.06
C ARG A 812 -8.64 -3.01 -18.55
N THR A 813 -8.59 -2.01 -17.69
CA THR A 813 -8.91 -0.61 -17.99
C THR A 813 -7.78 0.28 -17.50
N PHE A 814 -7.58 1.39 -18.20
CA PHE A 814 -6.78 2.53 -17.80
C PHE A 814 -7.74 3.72 -17.63
N PRO A 815 -8.42 3.87 -16.48
CA PRO A 815 -9.54 4.81 -16.33
C PRO A 815 -9.17 6.30 -16.45
N ASN A 816 -7.88 6.61 -16.41
CA ASN A 816 -7.35 7.96 -16.61
C ASN A 816 -6.90 8.22 -18.06
N ASP A 817 -7.02 7.22 -18.94
CA ASP A 817 -6.69 7.27 -20.38
C ASP A 817 -7.88 6.86 -21.28
N ASP A 818 -9.06 6.60 -20.69
CA ASP A 818 -10.30 6.10 -21.35
C ASP A 818 -10.08 4.87 -22.28
N ILE A 819 -9.15 3.98 -21.90
CA ILE A 819 -8.77 2.80 -22.69
C ILE A 819 -9.09 1.50 -21.96
N GLY A 820 -9.71 0.58 -22.68
CA GLY A 820 -10.12 -0.75 -22.20
C GLY A 820 -9.62 -1.87 -23.10
N VAL A 821 -9.15 -2.97 -22.51
CA VAL A 821 -8.68 -4.17 -23.21
C VAL A 821 -9.39 -5.38 -22.61
N ILE A 822 -10.16 -6.08 -23.45
CA ILE A 822 -10.95 -7.28 -23.09
C ILE A 822 -10.47 -8.43 -23.97
N VAL A 823 -10.03 -9.52 -23.35
CA VAL A 823 -9.64 -10.75 -24.06
C VAL A 823 -10.37 -11.93 -23.41
N LEU A 824 -11.18 -12.63 -24.19
CA LEU A 824 -11.93 -13.82 -23.76
C LEU A 824 -11.41 -15.01 -24.57
N THR A 825 -10.87 -16.05 -23.94
CA THR A 825 -10.47 -17.29 -24.63
C THR A 825 -11.20 -18.50 -24.05
N ASN A 826 -11.50 -19.46 -24.93
CA ASN A 826 -12.14 -20.73 -24.61
C ASN A 826 -11.12 -21.89 -24.59
N ALA A 827 -9.91 -21.59 -24.13
CA ALA A 827 -8.85 -22.57 -23.89
C ALA A 827 -8.15 -22.24 -22.57
N MET A 828 -7.81 -23.27 -21.78
CA MET A 828 -7.07 -23.09 -20.53
C MET A 828 -5.58 -22.83 -20.81
N ASN A 829 -5.22 -21.59 -21.18
CA ASN A 829 -3.83 -21.19 -21.45
C ASN A 829 -3.52 -19.70 -21.22
N GLY A 830 -2.22 -19.37 -21.08
CA GLY A 830 -1.74 -18.01 -20.86
C GLY A 830 -1.85 -17.05 -22.06
N PHE A 831 -2.53 -17.46 -23.14
CA PHE A 831 -2.64 -16.64 -24.36
C PHE A 831 -3.44 -15.36 -24.13
N ALA A 832 -4.46 -15.38 -23.25
CA ALA A 832 -5.29 -14.22 -22.96
C ALA A 832 -4.47 -13.03 -22.43
N THR A 833 -3.59 -13.30 -21.45
CA THR A 833 -2.69 -12.28 -20.86
C THR A 833 -1.64 -11.81 -21.87
N ALA A 834 -1.11 -12.69 -22.73
CA ALA A 834 -0.17 -12.32 -23.79
C ALA A 834 -0.82 -11.37 -24.81
N VAL A 835 -1.97 -11.74 -25.39
CA VAL A 835 -2.75 -10.89 -26.31
C VAL A 835 -3.11 -9.55 -25.64
N SER A 836 -3.55 -9.58 -24.38
CA SER A 836 -3.87 -8.36 -23.64
C SER A 836 -2.65 -7.45 -23.46
N ASN A 837 -1.48 -8.01 -23.14
CA ASN A 837 -0.22 -7.26 -23.04
C ASN A 837 0.22 -6.67 -24.38
N THR A 838 0.11 -7.41 -25.49
CA THR A 838 0.45 -6.93 -26.84
C THR A 838 -0.46 -5.78 -27.27
N ILE A 839 -1.80 -5.94 -27.16
CA ILE A 839 -2.76 -4.87 -27.47
C ILE A 839 -2.48 -3.63 -26.61
N THR A 840 -2.26 -3.83 -25.30
CA THR A 840 -1.91 -2.74 -24.37
C THR A 840 -0.64 -2.00 -24.81
N ASN A 841 0.40 -2.73 -25.25
CA ASN A 841 1.65 -2.13 -25.72
C ASN A 841 1.45 -1.34 -27.02
N CYS A 842 0.76 -1.91 -28.01
CA CYS A 842 0.48 -1.21 -29.27
C CYS A 842 -0.37 0.07 -29.09
N VAL A 843 -1.33 0.06 -28.16
CA VAL A 843 -2.28 1.17 -27.96
C VAL A 843 -1.76 2.28 -27.05
N LEU A 844 -1.19 1.94 -25.89
CA LEU A 844 -0.77 2.92 -24.87
C LEU A 844 0.73 3.20 -24.82
N PHE A 845 1.54 2.31 -25.41
CA PHE A 845 2.98 2.27 -25.18
C PHE A 845 3.78 2.00 -26.47
N SER A 846 3.28 2.49 -27.62
CA SER A 846 3.91 2.31 -28.94
C SER A 846 5.32 2.91 -29.07
N ASN A 847 5.71 3.77 -28.11
CA ASN A 847 7.06 4.33 -27.98
C ASN A 847 8.00 3.49 -27.09
N GLU A 848 7.51 2.44 -26.40
CA GLU A 848 8.36 1.45 -25.72
C GLU A 848 9.04 0.53 -26.74
N PRO A 849 10.19 -0.10 -26.40
CA PRO A 849 10.72 -1.19 -27.19
C PRO A 849 9.68 -2.29 -27.38
N ARG A 850 9.41 -2.71 -28.63
CA ARG A 850 8.47 -3.80 -28.93
C ARG A 850 8.92 -5.09 -28.25
N VAL A 851 8.05 -5.69 -27.45
CA VAL A 851 8.30 -6.97 -26.77
C VAL A 851 7.42 -8.06 -27.36
N ASP A 852 7.99 -9.24 -27.59
CA ASP A 852 7.22 -10.45 -27.87
C ASP A 852 6.65 -11.01 -26.56
N PHE A 853 5.47 -10.52 -26.18
CA PHE A 853 4.73 -11.01 -25.00
C PHE A 853 4.25 -12.46 -25.17
N PHE A 854 4.22 -13.00 -26.40
CA PHE A 854 3.89 -14.40 -26.63
C PHE A 854 5.07 -15.28 -26.22
N ALA A 855 6.29 -14.96 -26.68
CA ALA A 855 7.54 -15.61 -26.25
C ALA A 855 7.73 -15.50 -24.73
N GLU A 856 7.61 -14.30 -24.16
CA GLU A 856 7.73 -14.08 -22.72
C GLU A 856 6.77 -14.96 -21.90
N ALA A 857 5.53 -15.14 -22.38
CA ALA A 857 4.57 -16.03 -21.75
C ALA A 857 4.92 -17.53 -21.91
N LYS A 858 5.58 -17.95 -23.00
CA LYS A 858 6.15 -19.32 -23.13
C LYS A 858 7.29 -19.51 -22.12
N ASP A 859 8.15 -18.50 -21.97
CA ASP A 859 9.28 -18.52 -21.04
C ASP A 859 8.84 -18.52 -19.58
N ARG A 860 7.84 -17.71 -19.18
CA ARG A 860 7.29 -17.75 -17.81
C ARG A 860 6.70 -19.12 -17.45
N VAL A 861 5.92 -19.74 -18.35
CA VAL A 861 5.37 -21.09 -18.11
C VAL A 861 6.49 -22.14 -18.03
N THR A 862 7.55 -22.00 -18.82
CA THR A 862 8.72 -22.89 -18.75
C THR A 862 9.50 -22.69 -17.44
N ALA A 863 9.70 -21.45 -17.00
CA ALA A 863 10.35 -21.13 -15.74
C ALA A 863 9.56 -21.62 -14.52
N TYR A 864 8.23 -21.45 -14.52
CA TYR A 864 7.34 -21.97 -13.48
C TYR A 864 7.41 -23.50 -13.39
N LYS A 865 7.36 -24.21 -14.53
CA LYS A 865 7.55 -25.67 -14.55
C LYS A 865 8.94 -26.10 -14.06
N ASN A 866 10.00 -25.39 -14.45
CA ASN A 866 11.34 -25.67 -13.95
C ASN A 866 11.45 -25.44 -12.44
N HIS A 867 10.76 -24.43 -11.88
CA HIS A 867 10.69 -24.18 -10.44
C HIS A 867 9.93 -25.29 -9.71
N GLN A 868 8.74 -25.67 -10.19
CA GLN A 868 7.97 -26.82 -9.71
C GLN A 868 8.84 -28.11 -9.72
N GLU A 869 9.51 -28.42 -10.83
CA GLU A 869 10.41 -29.57 -10.96
C GLU A 869 11.65 -29.52 -10.05
N VAL A 870 12.17 -28.34 -9.72
CA VAL A 870 13.27 -28.18 -8.75
C VAL A 870 12.78 -28.36 -7.32
N ALA A 871 11.65 -27.73 -6.94
CA ALA A 871 11.05 -27.89 -5.61
C ALA A 871 10.66 -29.36 -5.34
N LYS A 872 10.10 -30.03 -6.35
CA LYS A 872 9.81 -31.47 -6.40
C LYS A 872 11.07 -32.32 -6.21
N LYS A 873 12.17 -32.02 -6.93
CA LYS A 873 13.46 -32.71 -6.73
C LYS A 873 14.03 -32.50 -5.34
N GLU A 874 14.03 -31.28 -4.80
CA GLU A 874 14.46 -31.02 -3.44
C GLU A 874 13.61 -31.77 -2.39
N LYS A 875 12.30 -31.88 -2.59
CA LYS A 875 11.39 -32.67 -1.73
C LYS A 875 11.68 -34.17 -1.82
N ILE A 876 12.02 -34.68 -3.01
CA ILE A 876 12.41 -36.08 -3.24
C ILE A 876 13.80 -36.39 -2.67
N GLU A 877 14.78 -35.49 -2.80
CA GLU A 877 16.15 -35.68 -2.30
C GLU A 877 16.23 -35.59 -0.76
N LYS A 878 15.28 -34.90 -0.11
CA LYS A 878 15.12 -34.88 1.35
C LYS A 878 14.50 -36.18 1.92
N ARG A 879 14.20 -37.19 1.08
CA ARG A 879 13.62 -38.48 1.48
C ARG A 879 14.62 -39.36 2.21
N THR A 880 14.55 -39.38 3.55
CA THR A 880 15.14 -40.44 4.38
C THR A 880 14.41 -41.78 4.17
N ASN A 881 15.06 -42.91 4.52
CA ASN A 881 14.49 -44.25 4.34
C ASN A 881 13.10 -44.36 4.99
N PRO A 882 12.02 -44.48 4.21
CA PRO A 882 10.68 -44.30 4.75
C PRO A 882 10.23 -45.54 5.51
N VAL A 883 9.84 -45.33 6.76
CA VAL A 883 9.21 -46.34 7.63
C VAL A 883 7.92 -45.73 8.14
N ALA A 884 6.80 -46.44 7.98
CA ALA A 884 5.53 -45.98 8.53
C ALA A 884 5.52 -46.11 10.06
N SER A 885 4.98 -45.11 10.76
CA SER A 885 4.90 -45.11 12.23
C SER A 885 3.97 -46.20 12.75
N LEU A 886 2.97 -46.59 11.94
CA LEU A 886 2.00 -47.65 12.22
C LEU A 886 1.94 -48.64 11.03
N PRO A 887 1.38 -49.85 11.20
CA PRO A 887 1.10 -50.75 10.08
C PRO A 887 0.12 -50.09 9.09
N LEU A 888 0.35 -50.22 7.77
CA LEU A 888 -0.43 -49.47 6.75
C LEU A 888 -1.96 -49.62 6.90
N ALA A 889 -2.48 -50.78 7.29
CA ALA A 889 -3.92 -50.97 7.53
C ALA A 889 -4.51 -50.05 8.62
N ALA A 890 -3.70 -49.48 9.52
CA ALA A 890 -4.15 -48.56 10.55
C ALA A 890 -4.60 -47.19 10.00
N TYR A 891 -4.13 -46.80 8.81
CA TYR A 891 -4.44 -45.52 8.15
C TYR A 891 -5.74 -45.56 7.33
N ALA A 892 -6.34 -46.75 7.14
CA ALA A 892 -7.62 -46.89 6.45
C ALA A 892 -8.81 -46.48 7.34
N GLY A 893 -9.92 -46.09 6.71
CA GLY A 893 -11.19 -45.80 7.40
C GLY A 893 -11.87 -44.52 6.95
N LYS A 894 -12.77 -44.04 7.80
CA LYS A 894 -13.65 -42.90 7.56
C LYS A 894 -13.28 -41.77 8.50
N PHE A 895 -13.17 -40.56 7.96
CA PHE A 895 -12.76 -39.35 8.65
C PHE A 895 -13.72 -38.22 8.28
N PHE A 896 -14.01 -37.29 9.18
CA PHE A 896 -14.98 -36.22 9.00
C PHE A 896 -14.35 -34.84 9.21
N SER A 897 -14.69 -33.89 8.34
CA SER A 897 -14.38 -32.47 8.50
C SER A 897 -15.65 -31.65 8.33
N GLU A 898 -15.86 -30.67 9.21
CA GLU A 898 -16.97 -29.71 9.11
C GLU A 898 -16.99 -28.97 7.75
N VAL A 899 -15.82 -28.78 7.13
CA VAL A 899 -15.62 -28.05 5.87
C VAL A 899 -15.88 -28.90 4.62
N TYR A 900 -15.74 -30.24 4.70
CA TYR A 900 -15.71 -31.12 3.52
C TYR A 900 -16.56 -32.40 3.62
N GLY A 901 -17.24 -32.62 4.74
CA GLY A 901 -17.96 -33.87 4.97
C GLY A 901 -17.00 -35.02 5.26
N TYR A 902 -17.25 -36.20 4.68
CA TYR A 902 -16.45 -37.39 4.95
C TYR A 902 -15.32 -37.57 3.93
N LEU A 903 -14.08 -37.71 4.41
CA LEU A 903 -12.98 -38.34 3.69
C LEU A 903 -13.00 -39.83 4.02
N ILE A 904 -12.97 -40.68 3.00
CA ILE A 904 -12.82 -42.13 3.15
C ILE A 904 -11.48 -42.54 2.54
N MET A 905 -10.72 -43.39 3.24
CA MET A 905 -9.52 -44.08 2.77
C MET A 905 -9.76 -45.58 2.79
N ASP A 906 -9.67 -46.20 1.61
CA ASP A 906 -9.95 -47.61 1.32
C ASP A 906 -8.65 -48.30 0.84
N GLY A 907 -8.22 -49.35 1.55
CA GLY A 907 -6.94 -50.02 1.32
C GLY A 907 -6.21 -50.37 2.63
N PRO A 908 -4.88 -50.55 2.62
CA PRO A 908 -4.02 -50.53 1.43
C PRO A 908 -4.31 -51.72 0.48
N ASP A 909 -3.94 -51.58 -0.78
CA ASP A 909 -3.85 -52.68 -1.74
C ASP A 909 -2.55 -53.50 -1.55
N ASP A 910 -2.38 -54.56 -2.36
CA ASP A 910 -1.20 -55.44 -2.36
C ASP A 910 0.14 -54.72 -2.62
N LYS A 911 0.12 -53.43 -3.01
CA LYS A 911 1.28 -52.59 -3.28
C LYS A 911 1.46 -51.46 -2.26
N GLY A 912 0.56 -51.32 -1.29
CA GLY A 912 0.61 -50.28 -0.25
C GLY A 912 -0.15 -48.98 -0.56
N TYR A 913 -0.99 -48.95 -1.60
CA TYR A 913 -1.77 -47.77 -2.00
C TYR A 913 -3.21 -47.81 -1.48
N PHE A 914 -3.76 -46.64 -1.18
CA PHE A 914 -5.12 -46.43 -0.72
C PHE A 914 -5.90 -45.69 -1.81
N LYS A 915 -7.12 -46.11 -2.09
CA LYS A 915 -8.08 -45.24 -2.76
C LYS A 915 -8.63 -44.27 -1.73
N PHE A 916 -8.87 -43.03 -2.12
CA PHE A 916 -9.55 -42.07 -1.27
C PHE A 916 -10.65 -41.33 -2.03
N TRP A 917 -11.66 -40.85 -1.31
CA TRP A 917 -12.63 -39.90 -1.84
C TRP A 917 -13.26 -39.03 -0.75
N ILE A 918 -13.62 -37.81 -1.11
CA ILE A 918 -14.36 -36.87 -0.26
C ILE A 918 -15.84 -36.84 -0.66
N HIS A 919 -16.71 -36.80 0.35
CA HIS A 919 -18.15 -36.96 0.27
C HIS A 919 -18.84 -35.86 1.12
N GLY A 920 -19.17 -34.74 0.45
CA GLY A 920 -20.10 -33.74 0.96
C GLY A 920 -21.56 -34.12 0.73
N SER A 921 -22.47 -33.15 0.83
CA SER A 921 -23.92 -33.33 0.60
C SER A 921 -24.37 -33.03 -0.85
N GLY A 922 -23.53 -32.34 -1.64
CA GLY A 922 -23.79 -32.06 -3.04
C GLY A 922 -23.76 -33.32 -3.92
N THR A 923 -24.33 -33.24 -5.12
CA THR A 923 -24.51 -34.39 -6.03
C THR A 923 -23.20 -34.95 -6.63
N ARG A 924 -22.04 -34.41 -6.26
CA ARG A 924 -20.71 -34.76 -6.78
C ARG A 924 -19.81 -35.46 -5.75
N THR A 925 -20.39 -36.38 -4.97
CA THR A 925 -19.65 -37.28 -4.09
C THR A 925 -18.54 -38.01 -4.87
N GLY A 926 -17.27 -37.76 -4.53
CA GLY A 926 -16.12 -38.37 -5.20
C GLY A 926 -15.44 -37.57 -6.32
N LEU A 927 -15.79 -36.30 -6.58
CA LEU A 927 -15.01 -35.47 -7.53
C LEU A 927 -13.58 -35.16 -7.03
N LEU A 928 -13.42 -35.14 -5.71
CA LEU A 928 -12.14 -35.17 -5.01
C LEU A 928 -11.85 -36.62 -4.59
N SER A 929 -11.32 -37.40 -5.52
CA SER A 929 -10.93 -38.80 -5.32
C SER A 929 -9.62 -39.11 -6.01
N GLY A 930 -9.01 -40.25 -5.68
CA GLY A 930 -7.75 -40.65 -6.24
C GLY A 930 -7.09 -41.84 -5.53
N VAL A 931 -5.80 -42.01 -5.78
CA VAL A 931 -4.93 -43.01 -5.15
C VAL A 931 -3.84 -42.31 -4.37
N ALA A 932 -3.70 -42.66 -3.09
CA ALA A 932 -2.66 -42.19 -2.19
C ALA A 932 -1.71 -43.34 -1.81
N GLY A 933 -0.45 -43.04 -1.46
CA GLY A 933 0.55 -44.02 -1.07
C GLY A 933 1.50 -43.46 -0.01
N HIS A 934 2.10 -44.34 0.79
CA HIS A 934 2.99 -43.94 1.89
C HIS A 934 4.25 -43.21 1.37
N TRP A 935 4.61 -42.11 2.02
CA TRP A 935 5.76 -41.28 1.65
C TRP A 935 6.91 -41.41 2.66
N ASP A 936 6.64 -41.10 3.93
CA ASP A 936 7.55 -41.20 5.09
C ASP A 936 6.75 -41.06 6.40
N SER A 937 7.11 -41.77 7.47
CA SER A 937 6.50 -41.65 8.81
C SER A 937 4.96 -41.72 8.78
N ASP A 938 4.25 -40.64 9.15
CA ASP A 938 2.78 -40.55 9.07
C ASP A 938 2.29 -39.70 7.87
N LYS A 939 3.07 -39.67 6.78
CA LYS A 939 2.82 -38.84 5.58
C LYS A 939 2.51 -39.70 4.36
N PHE A 940 1.47 -39.30 3.62
CA PHE A 940 1.05 -39.94 2.37
C PHE A 940 1.05 -38.92 1.22
N GLY A 941 1.48 -39.34 0.03
CA GLY A 941 1.35 -38.59 -1.22
C GLY A 941 0.22 -39.11 -2.10
N ILE A 942 -0.23 -38.30 -3.05
CA ILE A 942 -1.33 -38.62 -3.96
C ILE A 942 -0.77 -38.80 -5.38
N PHE A 943 -0.98 -39.99 -5.95
CA PHE A 943 -0.34 -40.48 -7.16
C PHE A 943 -1.27 -40.57 -8.37
N GLU A 944 -2.58 -40.77 -8.15
CA GLU A 944 -3.60 -40.75 -9.22
C GLU A 944 -4.79 -39.88 -8.81
N VAL A 945 -5.38 -39.13 -9.75
CA VAL A 945 -6.67 -38.41 -9.61
C VAL A 945 -7.37 -38.31 -10.98
N PRO A 946 -8.70 -38.11 -11.06
CA PRO A 946 -9.47 -38.14 -12.32
C PRO A 946 -9.04 -37.22 -13.48
N TRP A 947 -8.18 -36.23 -13.23
CA TRP A 947 -7.82 -35.16 -14.18
C TRP A 947 -6.45 -35.33 -14.85
N GLN A 948 -5.75 -36.45 -14.60
CA GLN A 948 -4.37 -36.66 -15.04
C GLN A 948 -4.17 -36.87 -16.56
N ASP A 949 -5.21 -36.90 -17.42
CA ASP A 949 -5.04 -36.95 -18.88
C ASP A 949 -4.66 -35.58 -19.49
N ILE A 950 -4.88 -34.49 -18.73
CA ILE A 950 -4.54 -33.11 -19.09
C ILE A 950 -3.01 -32.94 -19.13
N LYS A 951 -2.51 -32.20 -20.14
CA LYS A 951 -1.10 -32.06 -20.51
C LYS A 951 -0.18 -31.67 -19.35
N ASP A 952 -0.63 -30.65 -18.62
CA ASP A 952 0.10 -30.02 -17.52
C ASP A 952 -0.61 -30.21 -16.17
N TYR A 953 -1.61 -31.11 -16.11
CA TYR A 953 -2.07 -31.64 -14.82
C TYR A 953 -1.13 -32.79 -14.45
N GLU A 954 0.00 -32.39 -13.87
CA GLU A 954 0.57 -33.19 -12.79
C GLU A 954 -0.37 -33.01 -11.60
N ALA A 955 -0.83 -34.11 -11.00
CA ALA A 955 -1.37 -34.00 -9.65
C ALA A 955 -0.23 -33.46 -8.79
N PRO A 956 -0.45 -32.50 -7.88
CA PRO A 956 0.65 -31.81 -7.22
C PRO A 956 1.53 -32.80 -6.45
N ASP A 957 2.68 -33.12 -7.03
CA ASP A 957 3.84 -33.75 -6.38
C ASP A 957 4.43 -32.82 -5.30
N ASP A 958 3.98 -31.55 -5.29
CA ASP A 958 3.69 -30.76 -4.09
C ASP A 958 2.63 -31.45 -3.23
N ILE A 959 3.08 -32.58 -2.67
CA ILE A 959 2.37 -33.60 -1.91
C ILE A 959 1.15 -33.02 -1.19
N MET A 960 -0.04 -33.54 -1.53
CA MET A 960 -1.22 -33.44 -0.67
C MET A 960 -0.97 -34.30 0.58
N ILE A 961 -0.09 -33.84 1.46
CA ILE A 961 0.35 -34.60 2.63
C ILE A 961 -0.87 -34.82 3.49
N MET A 962 -1.28 -36.09 3.63
CA MET A 962 -2.13 -36.52 4.72
C MET A 962 -1.22 -36.80 5.91
N GLU A 963 -1.14 -35.84 6.86
CA GLU A 963 -0.42 -36.03 8.13
C GLU A 963 -1.37 -36.50 9.22
N PHE A 964 -1.00 -37.57 9.91
CA PHE A 964 -1.73 -38.06 11.08
C PHE A 964 -1.03 -37.61 12.37
N GLN A 965 -1.79 -37.05 13.32
CA GLN A 965 -1.27 -36.63 14.63
C GLN A 965 -1.79 -37.53 15.76
N ASP A 966 -1.26 -37.32 16.96
CA ASP A 966 -1.62 -38.02 18.22
C ASP A 966 -1.43 -39.55 18.23
N GLY A 967 -0.57 -40.08 17.34
CA GLY A 967 0.01 -41.43 17.45
C GLY A 967 -0.93 -42.63 17.22
N GLY A 968 -2.21 -42.37 16.90
CA GLY A 968 -3.27 -43.40 16.79
C GLY A 968 -4.08 -43.37 15.49
N CYS A 969 -3.64 -42.64 14.46
CA CYS A 969 -4.43 -42.34 13.26
C CYS A 969 -5.77 -41.63 13.54
N GLU A 970 -5.82 -40.73 14.53
CA GLU A 970 -7.08 -40.06 14.93
C GLU A 970 -7.45 -38.84 14.07
N THR A 971 -6.47 -38.23 13.39
CA THR A 971 -6.66 -37.04 12.56
C THR A 971 -6.00 -37.22 11.19
N ILE A 972 -6.53 -36.52 10.18
CA ILE A 972 -5.86 -36.31 8.90
C ILE A 972 -5.80 -34.81 8.66
N HIS A 973 -4.60 -34.28 8.50
CA HIS A 973 -4.35 -32.95 7.96
C HIS A 973 -4.10 -33.10 6.46
N LEU A 974 -4.95 -32.53 5.60
CA LEU A 974 -4.82 -32.55 4.14
C LEU A 974 -4.42 -31.14 3.65
N ASN A 975 -3.20 -30.99 3.12
CA ASN A 975 -2.72 -29.73 2.56
C ASN A 975 -3.02 -29.63 1.06
N VAL A 976 -3.86 -28.69 0.62
CA VAL A 976 -4.31 -28.61 -0.79
C VAL A 976 -3.71 -27.39 -1.52
N GLY A 977 -2.56 -27.59 -2.14
CA GLY A 977 -1.93 -26.64 -3.09
C GLY A 977 -1.02 -25.56 -2.48
N GLU A 978 -0.58 -24.62 -3.33
CA GLU A 978 0.49 -23.62 -3.07
C GLU A 978 0.21 -22.58 -1.95
N TYR A 979 -0.89 -22.69 -1.19
CA TYR A 979 -1.36 -21.64 -0.27
C TYR A 979 -1.31 -22.00 1.24
N ASP A 980 -0.56 -23.04 1.63
CA ASP A 980 -0.46 -23.56 3.01
C ASP A 980 -1.83 -23.91 3.66
N ALA A 981 -2.81 -24.31 2.85
CA ALA A 981 -4.20 -24.45 3.28
C ALA A 981 -4.50 -25.87 3.80
N VAL A 982 -4.31 -26.06 5.12
CA VAL A 982 -4.39 -27.37 5.79
C VAL A 982 -5.78 -27.66 6.39
N SER A 983 -6.53 -28.52 5.72
CA SER A 983 -7.83 -29.05 6.17
C SER A 983 -7.65 -30.14 7.22
N THR A 984 -8.33 -30.06 8.37
CA THR A 984 -8.32 -31.16 9.35
C THR A 984 -9.62 -31.99 9.26
N PHE A 985 -9.45 -33.30 9.09
CA PHE A 985 -10.47 -34.33 9.29
C PHE A 985 -10.15 -35.11 10.57
N ARG A 986 -11.18 -35.64 11.24
CA ARG A 986 -11.06 -36.49 12.45
C ARG A 986 -11.65 -37.86 12.17
N ARG A 987 -11.03 -38.94 12.68
CA ARG A 987 -11.50 -40.31 12.48
C ARG A 987 -12.91 -40.47 13.06
N VAL A 988 -13.79 -41.08 12.29
CA VAL A 988 -15.12 -41.48 12.72
C VAL A 988 -14.96 -42.84 13.38
N ILE A 989 -15.12 -42.87 14.70
CA ILE A 989 -15.31 -44.11 15.46
C ILE A 989 -16.81 -44.42 15.38
N GLU A 990 -17.16 -45.57 14.82
CA GLU A 990 -18.55 -46.06 14.70
C GLU A 990 -18.99 -46.87 15.93
#